data_AF-G0EG32-F1
#
_entry.id   AF-G0EG32-F1
#
_cell.length_a   1.000
_cell.length_b   1.000
_cell.length_c   1.000
_cell.angle_alpha   90.00
_cell.angle_beta   90.00
_cell.angle_gamma   90.00
#
_symmetry.space_group_name_H-M   'P 1'
#
loop_
_entity.id
_entity.type
_entity.pdbx_description
1 polymer ?
#
loop_
_entity_poly.entity_id
_entity_poly.type
_entity_poly.pdbx_seq_one_letter_code
_entity_poly.pdbx_strand_id
1 'polypeptide(L)'
;MLVFLIIAQPLVAAETVRVIGVQTLYVPGVYFAPNGTMIGLPSVLRVEGLYPGSGRVYFSTQPLTEVDTQAAARIAALIASIYAGADPLSVDWLVSLTSESPVVGGPSASAATALAMYAVLTGRRIPENVSLTGMIGVDGSIGPVGGIPEKLRAMARVGVKTFFIPSGEEISYEIRRVVEKHGGMVIERVEKVPVNVTALGEELGVRVVPVASFAQLIEEVFGVKPPRVKLTLPSELRDYLMRVALRYMSEAEGNASKAESLYQQLQKSLGGGLDQWVESRLNQSRELLDEARRALQQHAYYVAASRAFAAAIQARQALEVLKLVQLHVEEGVGVLPAARQILDELLNDTESILESVNRTLTALTESRDVNALQVAVGVFERVRLAADAVERSRVLYKNRDVIGALSEAVYAYYRARSAEDWAQTYNLLGRGPAYDTERLRETLSTFTGFAEMLVTYLEKLGVSNEYLAAAQGALNELYAAAEKGLPYELRLPIAIDAITYATLAVHAEYNTAARLYNASRETALYAYAVIASRGVKPILAASYVEAGDETHEPLAKLSYYTRASTILLVLYTLLATGRAPPAIESGEAPETPCACTGTPSTSTVVTSVQGGTVTISKIFTVTKTVTETKTVYTIARLENPETRAMIEALTAGLILGVAAGIIVSIARGRR
;
A
#
# COMPACT_ATOMS: atom_id res chain seq x y z
N MET A 1 -38.60 60.94 -6.43
CA MET A 1 -37.30 60.31 -6.13
C MET A 1 -37.57 58.84 -5.85
N LEU A 2 -37.50 57.97 -6.88
CA LEU A 2 -37.63 56.52 -6.72
C LEU A 2 -36.30 55.92 -7.15
N VAL A 3 -35.56 55.38 -6.18
CA VAL A 3 -34.24 54.77 -6.37
C VAL A 3 -34.46 53.36 -6.90
N PHE A 4 -34.06 53.10 -8.15
CA PHE A 4 -33.97 51.75 -8.68
C PHE A 4 -32.70 51.08 -8.12
N LEU A 5 -32.89 50.11 -7.24
CA LEU A 5 -31.82 49.22 -6.78
C LEU A 5 -31.54 48.20 -7.89
N ILE A 6 -30.43 48.37 -8.61
CA ILE A 6 -29.95 47.35 -9.55
C ILE A 6 -29.33 46.23 -8.72
N ILE A 7 -30.06 45.13 -8.57
CA ILE A 7 -29.51 43.88 -8.02
C ILE A 7 -28.63 43.27 -9.11
N ALA A 8 -27.32 43.51 -9.02
CA ALA A 8 -26.34 42.78 -9.81
C ALA A 8 -26.32 41.33 -9.28
N GLN A 9 -26.94 40.40 -10.00
CA GLN A 9 -26.71 38.99 -9.74
C GLN A 9 -25.26 38.65 -10.09
N PRO A 10 -24.51 37.96 -9.21
CA PRO A 10 -23.20 37.47 -9.58
C PRO A 10 -23.38 36.47 -10.72
N LEU A 11 -22.81 36.78 -11.87
CA LEU A 11 -22.65 35.85 -12.98
C LEU A 11 -21.71 34.74 -12.48
N VAL A 12 -22.25 33.67 -11.90
CA VAL A 12 -21.48 32.46 -11.64
C VAL A 12 -21.12 31.90 -13.01
N ALA A 13 -19.86 32.10 -13.41
CA ALA A 13 -19.33 31.44 -14.59
C ALA A 13 -19.48 29.93 -14.37
N ALA A 14 -20.36 29.27 -15.13
CA ALA A 14 -20.43 27.83 -15.14
C ALA A 14 -19.10 27.32 -15.73
N GLU A 15 -18.21 26.79 -14.90
CA GLU A 15 -17.02 26.09 -15.41
C GLU A 15 -17.51 24.88 -16.20
N THR A 16 -17.30 24.91 -17.51
CA THR A 16 -17.68 23.82 -18.40
C THR A 16 -16.66 22.70 -18.27
N VAL A 17 -17.11 21.55 -17.75
CA VAL A 17 -16.31 20.32 -17.74
C VAL A 17 -16.05 19.90 -19.19
N ARG A 18 -14.76 19.74 -19.54
CA ARG A 18 -14.30 19.31 -20.87
C ARG A 18 -13.52 18.00 -20.78
N VAL A 19 -13.62 17.22 -21.84
CA VAL A 19 -12.72 16.07 -22.06
C VAL A 19 -11.35 16.62 -22.45
N ILE A 20 -10.33 16.36 -21.65
CA ILE A 20 -8.95 16.81 -21.93
C ILE A 20 -8.20 15.83 -22.83
N GLY A 21 -8.63 14.57 -22.88
CA GLY A 21 -8.01 13.55 -23.73
C GLY A 21 -8.65 12.19 -23.52
N VAL A 22 -8.48 11.33 -24.52
CA VAL A 22 -8.98 9.95 -24.53
C VAL A 22 -7.86 9.03 -25.00
N GLN A 23 -7.67 7.92 -24.30
CA GLN A 23 -6.75 6.86 -24.70
C GLN A 23 -7.49 5.54 -24.73
N THR A 24 -7.21 4.74 -25.76
CA THR A 24 -7.76 3.41 -25.95
C THR A 24 -6.63 2.44 -26.26
N LEU A 25 -6.59 1.31 -25.55
CA LEU A 25 -5.57 0.28 -25.75
C LEU A 25 -6.14 -1.12 -25.46
N TYR A 26 -5.60 -2.12 -26.14
CA TYR A 26 -5.86 -3.51 -25.80
C TYR A 26 -5.10 -3.87 -24.52
N VAL A 27 -5.79 -4.52 -23.59
CA VAL A 27 -5.22 -5.07 -22.36
C VAL A 27 -5.66 -6.53 -22.21
N PRO A 28 -4.82 -7.41 -21.66
CA PRO A 28 -5.17 -8.81 -21.56
C PRO A 28 -5.87 -9.13 -20.24
N GLY A 29 -6.95 -9.89 -20.32
CA GLY A 29 -7.59 -10.58 -19.19
C GLY A 29 -7.35 -12.09 -19.24
N VAL A 30 -7.73 -12.77 -18.16
CA VAL A 30 -7.78 -14.23 -18.11
C VAL A 30 -9.15 -14.69 -17.65
N TYR A 31 -9.64 -15.75 -18.26
CA TYR A 31 -10.88 -16.43 -17.92
C TYR A 31 -10.55 -17.88 -17.53
N PHE A 32 -11.06 -18.31 -16.38
CA PHE A 32 -11.01 -19.71 -15.98
C PHE A 32 -12.24 -20.41 -16.54
N ALA A 33 -12.03 -21.32 -17.50
CA ALA A 33 -13.10 -22.17 -18.00
C ALA A 33 -13.55 -23.16 -16.90
N PRO A 34 -14.78 -23.72 -16.96
CA PRO A 34 -15.29 -24.66 -15.96
C PRO A 34 -14.42 -25.92 -15.78
N ASN A 35 -13.63 -26.26 -16.79
CA ASN A 35 -12.63 -27.32 -16.75
C ASN A 35 -11.30 -26.88 -16.09
N GLY A 36 -11.22 -25.70 -15.48
CA GLY A 36 -10.02 -25.17 -14.83
C GLY A 36 -8.93 -24.68 -15.80
N THR A 37 -9.16 -24.71 -17.12
CA THR A 37 -8.21 -24.19 -18.10
C THR A 37 -8.24 -22.66 -18.10
N MET A 38 -7.06 -22.03 -18.04
CA MET A 38 -6.92 -20.60 -18.22
C MET A 38 -6.96 -20.23 -19.70
N ILE A 39 -7.80 -19.26 -20.06
CA ILE A 39 -7.93 -18.73 -21.42
C ILE A 39 -7.67 -17.24 -21.36
N GLY A 40 -6.70 -16.77 -22.14
CA GLY A 40 -6.42 -15.34 -22.28
C GLY A 40 -7.46 -14.69 -23.18
N LEU A 41 -7.90 -13.49 -22.83
CA LEU A 41 -8.89 -12.74 -23.59
C LEU A 41 -8.42 -11.30 -23.80
N PRO A 42 -8.55 -10.75 -25.01
CA PRO A 42 -8.34 -9.34 -25.22
C PRO A 42 -9.51 -8.54 -24.63
N SER A 43 -9.19 -7.43 -23.98
CA SER A 43 -10.15 -6.45 -23.51
C SER A 43 -9.73 -5.07 -24.00
N VAL A 44 -10.69 -4.18 -24.19
CA VAL A 44 -10.44 -2.80 -24.59
C VAL A 44 -10.53 -1.94 -23.35
N LEU A 45 -9.41 -1.33 -22.97
CA LEU A 45 -9.34 -0.31 -21.94
C LEU A 45 -9.48 1.06 -22.60
N ARG A 46 -10.44 1.85 -22.14
CA ARG A 46 -10.60 3.24 -22.53
C ARG A 46 -10.56 4.14 -21.30
N VAL A 47 -9.74 5.19 -21.37
CA VAL A 47 -9.52 6.15 -20.28
C VAL A 47 -9.76 7.56 -20.81
N GLU A 48 -10.65 8.30 -20.16
CA GLU A 48 -10.96 9.69 -20.46
C GLU A 48 -10.66 10.57 -19.25
N GLY A 49 -10.01 11.71 -19.48
CA GLY A 49 -9.83 12.74 -18.46
C GLY A 49 -10.87 13.85 -18.61
N LEU A 50 -11.50 14.25 -17.51
CA LEU A 50 -12.45 15.36 -17.41
C LEU A 50 -11.88 16.48 -16.55
N TYR A 51 -11.84 17.70 -17.07
CA TYR A 51 -11.32 18.89 -16.38
C TYR A 51 -12.29 20.08 -16.48
N PRO A 52 -12.45 20.90 -15.44
CA PRO A 52 -11.96 20.68 -14.08
C PRO A 52 -12.67 19.49 -13.43
N GLY A 53 -11.94 18.76 -12.59
CA GLY A 53 -12.43 17.61 -11.83
C GLY A 53 -12.05 17.71 -10.35
N SER A 54 -12.35 16.65 -9.62
CA SER A 54 -12.11 16.49 -8.18
C SER A 54 -11.27 15.26 -7.85
N GLY A 55 -10.63 14.63 -8.86
CA GLY A 55 -9.81 13.43 -8.66
C GLY A 55 -10.62 12.13 -8.61
N ARG A 56 -11.91 12.16 -8.95
CA ARG A 56 -12.77 10.97 -8.89
C ARG A 56 -12.41 10.02 -10.02
N VAL A 57 -12.32 8.73 -9.69
CA VAL A 57 -12.16 7.68 -10.69
C VAL A 57 -13.45 6.88 -10.77
N TYR A 58 -14.13 6.96 -11.91
CA TYR A 58 -15.30 6.16 -12.24
C TYR A 58 -14.84 4.97 -13.06
N PHE A 59 -15.16 3.76 -12.59
CA PHE A 59 -14.81 2.52 -13.26
C PHE A 59 -16.07 1.82 -13.74
N SER A 60 -16.15 1.53 -15.03
CA SER A 60 -17.25 0.78 -15.64
C SER A 60 -16.70 -0.46 -16.33
N THR A 61 -17.37 -1.60 -16.13
CA THR A 61 -17.03 -2.84 -16.81
C THR A 61 -18.22 -3.37 -17.57
N GLN A 62 -17.95 -3.90 -18.76
CA GLN A 62 -18.95 -4.55 -19.59
C GLN A 62 -18.44 -5.94 -20.01
N PRO A 63 -19.12 -7.01 -19.57
CA PRO A 63 -20.25 -7.05 -18.62
C PRO A 63 -19.83 -6.71 -17.17
N LEU A 64 -20.77 -6.65 -16.22
CA LEU A 64 -20.50 -6.30 -14.82
C LEU A 64 -19.52 -7.30 -14.19
N THR A 65 -18.33 -6.84 -13.80
CA THR A 65 -17.26 -7.66 -13.20
C THR A 65 -17.01 -7.28 -11.73
N GLU A 66 -16.03 -7.94 -11.10
CA GLU A 66 -15.66 -7.69 -9.70
C GLU A 66 -15.20 -6.23 -9.47
N VAL A 67 -15.65 -5.68 -8.34
CA VAL A 67 -15.54 -4.26 -7.92
C VAL A 67 -14.10 -3.83 -7.55
N ASP A 68 -13.13 -4.74 -7.66
CA ASP A 68 -11.79 -4.64 -7.08
C ASP A 68 -10.81 -3.76 -7.92
N THR A 69 -11.19 -3.28 -9.11
CA THR A 69 -10.28 -2.52 -10.00
C THR A 69 -10.24 -1.01 -9.74
N GLN A 70 -11.27 -0.44 -9.10
CA GLN A 70 -11.38 1.01 -8.90
C GLN A 70 -10.30 1.54 -7.94
N ALA A 71 -10.00 0.79 -6.87
CA ALA A 71 -8.94 1.17 -5.91
C ALA A 71 -7.57 1.25 -6.59
N ALA A 72 -7.23 0.26 -7.42
CA ALA A 72 -6.00 0.25 -8.19
C ALA A 72 -5.94 1.40 -9.21
N ALA A 73 -7.08 1.75 -9.82
CA ALA A 73 -7.16 2.88 -10.76
C ALA A 73 -6.94 4.25 -10.08
N ARG A 74 -7.28 4.39 -8.79
CA ARG A 74 -6.94 5.61 -8.02
C ARG A 74 -5.44 5.71 -7.76
N ILE A 75 -4.76 4.61 -7.41
CA ILE A 75 -3.28 4.60 -7.30
C ILE A 75 -2.64 4.89 -8.66
N ALA A 76 -3.18 4.31 -9.74
CA ALA A 76 -2.74 4.60 -11.11
C ALA A 76 -2.80 6.09 -11.44
N ALA A 77 -3.88 6.79 -11.04
CA ALA A 77 -4.00 8.23 -11.21
C ALA A 77 -2.93 9.00 -10.43
N LEU A 78 -2.67 8.64 -9.16
CA LEU A 78 -1.62 9.29 -8.36
C LEU A 78 -0.24 9.14 -8.98
N ILE A 79 0.11 7.92 -9.41
CA ILE A 79 1.40 7.64 -10.06
C ILE A 79 1.50 8.36 -11.40
N ALA A 80 0.47 8.32 -12.24
CA ALA A 80 0.46 9.06 -13.49
C ALA A 80 0.66 10.57 -13.26
N SER A 81 -0.04 11.15 -12.28
CA SER A 81 0.01 12.57 -11.95
C SER A 81 1.37 13.03 -11.45
N ILE A 82 2.05 12.26 -10.59
CA ILE A 82 3.38 12.65 -10.10
C ILE A 82 4.44 12.64 -11.21
N TYR A 83 4.38 11.67 -12.14
CA TYR A 83 5.27 11.64 -13.29
C TYR A 83 4.90 12.68 -14.36
N ALA A 84 3.62 13.04 -14.49
CA ALA A 84 3.16 14.09 -15.39
C ALA A 84 3.36 15.51 -14.82
N GLY A 85 3.65 15.64 -13.50
CA GLY A 85 3.69 16.93 -12.81
C GLY A 85 2.32 17.60 -12.67
N ALA A 86 1.23 16.84 -12.77
CA ALA A 86 -0.15 17.30 -12.72
C ALA A 86 -0.77 17.17 -11.33
N ASP A 87 -1.73 18.03 -10.98
CA ASP A 87 -2.51 17.87 -9.74
C ASP A 87 -3.38 16.60 -9.84
N PRO A 88 -3.20 15.59 -8.96
CA PRO A 88 -3.96 14.34 -9.01
C PRO A 88 -5.46 14.51 -8.77
N LEU A 89 -5.88 15.61 -8.14
CA LEU A 89 -7.26 15.92 -7.82
C LEU A 89 -7.89 16.92 -8.79
N SER A 90 -7.17 17.31 -9.85
CA SER A 90 -7.68 18.27 -10.85
C SER A 90 -8.49 17.63 -11.98
N VAL A 91 -8.44 16.30 -12.12
CA VAL A 91 -9.06 15.56 -13.23
C VAL A 91 -9.93 14.44 -12.68
N ASP A 92 -11.17 14.36 -13.16
CA ASP A 92 -12.00 13.18 -12.97
C ASP A 92 -11.76 12.20 -14.12
N TRP A 93 -11.67 10.92 -13.80
CA TRP A 93 -11.32 9.86 -14.75
C TRP A 93 -12.52 8.97 -15.03
N LEU A 94 -12.86 8.81 -16.30
CA LEU A 94 -13.78 7.76 -16.75
C LEU A 94 -12.93 6.61 -17.30
N VAL A 95 -12.95 5.48 -16.60
CA VAL A 95 -12.24 4.27 -16.99
C VAL A 95 -13.28 3.21 -17.35
N SER A 96 -13.25 2.75 -18.59
CA SER A 96 -14.11 1.65 -19.04
C SER A 96 -13.29 0.48 -19.56
N LEU A 97 -13.66 -0.72 -19.14
CA LEU A 97 -13.09 -1.97 -19.61
C LEU A 97 -14.18 -2.81 -20.29
N THR A 98 -14.01 -3.08 -21.58
CA THR A 98 -14.95 -3.90 -22.35
C THR A 98 -14.29 -5.22 -22.73
N SER A 99 -14.96 -6.34 -22.42
CA SER A 99 -14.48 -7.69 -22.70
C SER A 99 -15.60 -8.57 -23.25
N GLU A 100 -15.24 -9.57 -24.05
CA GLU A 100 -16.19 -10.58 -24.55
C GLU A 100 -16.57 -11.63 -23.49
N SER A 101 -15.94 -11.61 -22.31
CA SER A 101 -16.21 -12.57 -21.23
C SER A 101 -16.68 -11.92 -19.93
N PRO A 102 -17.59 -12.57 -19.19
CA PRO A 102 -18.14 -12.06 -17.94
C PRO A 102 -17.21 -12.02 -16.74
N VAL A 103 -16.00 -12.58 -16.83
CA VAL A 103 -15.07 -12.62 -15.70
C VAL A 103 -13.76 -11.95 -16.11
N VAL A 104 -13.64 -10.66 -15.79
CA VAL A 104 -12.37 -9.94 -15.78
C VAL A 104 -12.21 -9.35 -14.39
N GLY A 105 -11.45 -10.03 -13.53
CA GLY A 105 -11.24 -9.63 -12.14
C GLY A 105 -9.75 -9.52 -11.83
N GLY A 106 -9.35 -8.43 -11.17
CA GLY A 106 -8.02 -8.25 -10.60
C GLY A 106 -7.28 -6.99 -11.06
N PRO A 107 -6.30 -6.50 -10.28
CA PRO A 107 -5.62 -5.22 -10.52
C PRO A 107 -4.61 -5.24 -11.69
N SER A 108 -4.57 -6.31 -12.49
CA SER A 108 -3.55 -6.55 -13.53
C SER A 108 -3.57 -5.59 -14.73
N ALA A 109 -4.61 -4.75 -14.85
CA ALA A 109 -4.69 -3.69 -15.84
C ALA A 109 -4.26 -2.31 -15.30
N SER A 110 -3.96 -2.19 -14.00
CA SER A 110 -3.73 -0.90 -13.36
C SER A 110 -2.47 -0.17 -13.84
N ALA A 111 -1.41 -0.89 -14.21
CA ALA A 111 -0.25 -0.28 -14.88
C ALA A 111 -0.63 0.30 -16.27
N ALA A 112 -1.52 -0.38 -17.00
CA ALA A 112 -2.03 0.09 -18.29
C ALA A 112 -2.90 1.35 -18.12
N THR A 113 -3.75 1.36 -17.09
CA THR A 113 -4.54 2.52 -16.69
C THR A 113 -3.64 3.70 -16.34
N ALA A 114 -2.56 3.49 -15.58
CA ALA A 114 -1.60 4.55 -15.25
C ALA A 114 -0.93 5.12 -16.50
N LEU A 115 -0.53 4.27 -17.45
CA LEU A 115 0.09 4.70 -18.70
C LEU A 115 -0.88 5.54 -19.55
N ALA A 116 -2.14 5.11 -19.64
CA ALA A 116 -3.20 5.83 -20.34
C ALA A 116 -3.51 7.19 -19.68
N MET A 117 -3.60 7.24 -18.35
CA MET A 117 -3.77 8.49 -17.60
C MET A 117 -2.58 9.43 -17.81
N TYR A 118 -1.35 8.93 -17.75
CA TYR A 118 -0.15 9.72 -18.02
C TYR A 118 -0.14 10.27 -19.45
N ALA A 119 -0.53 9.46 -20.44
CA ALA A 119 -0.66 9.87 -21.83
C ALA A 119 -1.70 10.99 -22.01
N VAL A 120 -2.87 10.88 -21.37
CA VAL A 120 -3.89 11.96 -21.33
C VAL A 120 -3.31 13.22 -20.68
N LEU A 121 -2.66 13.11 -19.52
CA LEU A 121 -2.11 14.25 -18.80
C LEU A 121 -0.96 14.95 -19.54
N THR A 122 -0.23 14.24 -20.39
CA THR A 122 0.96 14.76 -21.09
C THR A 122 0.73 15.05 -22.57
N GLY A 123 -0.48 14.78 -23.08
CA GLY A 123 -0.80 14.90 -24.50
C GLY A 123 -0.03 13.93 -25.41
N ARG A 124 0.46 12.82 -24.86
CA ARG A 124 1.19 11.79 -25.62
C ARG A 124 0.23 10.74 -26.15
N ARG A 125 0.56 10.13 -27.29
CA ARG A 125 -0.19 9.01 -27.87
C ARG A 125 0.50 7.69 -27.57
N ILE A 126 -0.23 6.72 -27.04
CA ILE A 126 0.27 5.35 -26.88
C ILE A 126 0.23 4.66 -28.26
N PRO A 127 1.31 3.98 -28.69
CA PRO A 127 1.28 3.21 -29.93
C PRO A 127 0.20 2.12 -29.92
N GLU A 128 -0.56 1.98 -31.00
CA GLU A 128 -1.72 1.05 -31.08
C GLU A 128 -1.32 -0.43 -30.96
N ASN A 129 -0.06 -0.75 -31.28
CA ASN A 129 0.49 -2.10 -31.24
C ASN A 129 1.21 -2.41 -29.91
N VAL A 130 1.01 -1.60 -28.88
CA VAL A 130 1.53 -1.79 -27.53
C VAL A 130 0.42 -2.29 -26.60
N SER A 131 0.74 -3.31 -25.81
CA SER A 131 -0.08 -3.73 -24.68
C SER A 131 0.79 -4.09 -23.48
N LEU A 132 0.19 -4.19 -22.30
CA LEU A 132 0.89 -4.54 -21.08
C LEU A 132 -0.01 -5.24 -20.06
N THR A 133 0.61 -5.92 -19.12
CA THR A 133 -0.05 -6.44 -17.89
C THR A 133 0.84 -6.16 -16.68
N GLY A 134 0.23 -5.92 -15.53
CA GLY A 134 0.94 -5.64 -14.29
C GLY A 134 0.12 -4.82 -13.30
N MET A 135 0.40 -5.03 -12.01
CA MET A 135 -0.19 -4.25 -10.94
C MET A 135 0.65 -3.00 -10.67
N ILE A 136 0.07 -1.81 -10.59
CA ILE A 136 0.81 -0.61 -10.19
C ILE A 136 0.82 -0.46 -8.66
N GLY A 137 2.02 -0.42 -8.07
CA GLY A 137 2.22 -0.17 -6.64
C GLY A 137 2.26 1.32 -6.28
N VAL A 138 2.13 1.61 -4.98
CA VAL A 138 2.32 2.98 -4.44
C VAL A 138 3.75 3.47 -4.49
N ASP A 139 4.69 2.56 -4.70
CA ASP A 139 6.11 2.81 -4.97
C ASP A 139 6.42 2.88 -6.48
N GLY A 140 5.38 2.92 -7.32
CA GLY A 140 5.49 2.92 -8.77
C GLY A 140 6.08 1.64 -9.35
N SER A 141 6.24 0.58 -8.55
CA SER A 141 6.65 -0.73 -9.05
C SER A 141 5.54 -1.34 -9.91
N ILE A 142 5.94 -2.15 -10.90
CA ILE A 142 5.02 -2.97 -11.68
C ILE A 142 5.08 -4.39 -11.10
N GLY A 143 4.09 -4.69 -10.27
CA GLY A 143 3.96 -5.93 -9.52
C GLY A 143 3.43 -7.11 -10.35
N PRO A 144 3.61 -8.32 -9.81
CA PRO A 144 3.40 -9.59 -10.51
C PRO A 144 1.93 -9.89 -10.79
N VAL A 145 1.67 -10.70 -11.82
CA VAL A 145 0.32 -11.11 -12.25
C VAL A 145 0.27 -12.53 -12.81
N GLY A 146 -0.82 -13.25 -12.55
CA GLY A 146 -1.02 -14.59 -13.11
C GLY A 146 -1.34 -14.62 -14.61
N GLY A 147 -1.08 -15.78 -15.23
CA GLY A 147 -1.54 -16.16 -16.59
C GLY A 147 -0.87 -15.43 -17.75
N ILE A 148 0.42 -15.08 -17.61
CA ILE A 148 1.15 -14.32 -18.64
C ILE A 148 1.19 -15.02 -20.00
N PRO A 149 1.45 -16.34 -20.12
CA PRO A 149 1.46 -17.02 -21.41
C PRO A 149 0.12 -16.91 -22.14
N GLU A 150 -0.99 -17.09 -21.43
CA GLU A 150 -2.35 -16.96 -21.97
C GLU A 150 -2.64 -15.52 -22.41
N LYS A 151 -2.25 -14.54 -21.58
CA LYS A 151 -2.38 -13.11 -21.87
C LYS A 151 -1.60 -12.71 -23.12
N LEU A 152 -0.36 -13.18 -23.25
CA LEU A 152 0.49 -12.92 -24.42
C LEU A 152 -0.16 -13.48 -25.70
N ARG A 153 -0.66 -14.72 -25.68
CA ARG A 153 -1.40 -15.30 -26.82
C ARG A 153 -2.65 -14.50 -27.19
N ALA A 154 -3.36 -13.96 -26.21
CA ALA A 154 -4.51 -13.10 -26.46
C ALA A 154 -4.11 -11.79 -27.17
N MET A 155 -3.02 -11.17 -26.74
CA MET A 155 -2.50 -9.94 -27.35
C MET A 155 -1.95 -10.18 -28.76
N ALA A 156 -1.24 -11.28 -28.98
CA ALA A 156 -0.77 -11.68 -30.30
C ALA A 156 -1.94 -11.81 -31.31
N ARG A 157 -3.06 -12.41 -30.89
CA ARG A 157 -4.26 -12.59 -31.73
C ARG A 157 -4.90 -11.28 -32.19
N VAL A 158 -4.77 -10.20 -31.41
CA VAL A 158 -5.30 -8.86 -31.75
C VAL A 158 -4.23 -7.95 -32.36
N GLY A 159 -3.08 -8.49 -32.77
CA GLY A 159 -2.08 -7.78 -33.54
C GLY A 159 -1.09 -6.93 -32.73
N VAL A 160 -1.05 -7.07 -31.40
CA VAL A 160 -0.03 -6.43 -30.56
C VAL A 160 1.37 -6.87 -30.99
N LYS A 161 2.31 -5.94 -31.04
CA LYS A 161 3.71 -6.18 -31.45
C LYS A 161 4.71 -5.99 -30.33
N THR A 162 4.38 -5.20 -29.31
CA THR A 162 5.18 -5.11 -28.08
C THR A 162 4.27 -5.37 -26.88
N PHE A 163 4.66 -6.32 -26.04
CA PHE A 163 3.94 -6.69 -24.83
C PHE A 163 4.81 -6.52 -23.60
N PHE A 164 4.46 -5.57 -22.73
CA PHE A 164 5.19 -5.35 -21.48
C PHE A 164 4.66 -6.25 -20.37
N ILE A 165 5.58 -6.85 -19.63
CA ILE A 165 5.28 -7.76 -18.50
C ILE A 165 6.02 -7.32 -17.24
N PRO A 166 5.57 -7.71 -16.03
CA PRO A 166 6.31 -7.43 -14.81
C PRO A 166 7.71 -8.08 -14.84
N SER A 167 8.70 -7.34 -14.37
CA SER A 167 10.08 -7.82 -14.31
C SER A 167 10.21 -9.05 -13.40
N GLY A 168 10.86 -10.11 -13.90
CA GLY A 168 11.02 -11.37 -13.16
C GLY A 168 9.98 -12.44 -13.47
N GLU A 169 9.02 -12.18 -14.35
CA GLU A 169 8.01 -13.14 -14.80
C GLU A 169 8.24 -13.63 -16.24
N GLU A 170 9.47 -13.52 -16.75
CA GLU A 170 9.89 -14.08 -18.04
C GLU A 170 9.74 -15.60 -18.08
N ILE A 171 9.89 -16.25 -16.94
CA ILE A 171 9.51 -17.66 -16.73
C ILE A 171 8.20 -17.68 -15.95
N SER A 172 7.12 -18.00 -16.63
CA SER A 172 5.79 -18.16 -16.04
C SER A 172 5.36 -19.63 -16.10
N TYR A 173 4.20 -19.96 -15.52
CA TYR A 173 3.71 -21.34 -15.46
C TYR A 173 2.34 -21.46 -16.09
N GLU A 174 2.18 -22.47 -16.94
CA GLU A 174 0.89 -22.88 -17.48
C GLU A 174 0.35 -24.07 -16.68
N ILE A 175 -0.95 -24.07 -16.46
CA ILE A 175 -1.67 -25.20 -15.86
C ILE A 175 -2.11 -26.11 -17.02
N ARG A 176 -1.45 -27.26 -17.18
CA ARG A 176 -1.83 -28.28 -18.19
C ARG A 176 -2.48 -29.49 -17.53
N ARG A 177 -3.63 -29.90 -18.04
CA ARG A 177 -4.22 -31.21 -17.73
C ARG A 177 -3.52 -32.26 -18.57
N VAL A 178 -2.74 -33.11 -17.92
CA VAL A 178 -2.15 -34.30 -18.54
C VAL A 178 -3.08 -35.47 -18.26
N VAL A 179 -3.62 -36.05 -19.32
CA VAL A 179 -4.50 -37.21 -19.25
C VAL A 179 -3.66 -38.44 -19.59
N GLU A 180 -3.28 -39.21 -18.59
CA GLU A 180 -2.55 -40.47 -18.76
C GLU A 180 -3.53 -41.64 -18.74
N LYS A 181 -3.61 -42.38 -19.85
CA LYS A 181 -4.41 -43.59 -19.95
C LYS A 181 -3.58 -44.81 -19.58
N HIS A 182 -3.91 -45.45 -18.46
CA HIS A 182 -3.33 -46.70 -18.01
C HIS A 182 -4.38 -47.82 -18.15
N GLY A 183 -4.39 -48.48 -19.32
CA GLY A 183 -5.40 -49.50 -19.64
C GLY A 183 -6.82 -48.92 -19.66
N GLY A 184 -7.71 -49.44 -18.80
CA GLY A 184 -9.08 -48.93 -18.63
C GLY A 184 -9.22 -47.72 -17.70
N MET A 185 -8.14 -47.29 -17.05
CA MET A 185 -8.13 -46.18 -16.08
C MET A 185 -7.62 -44.90 -16.73
N VAL A 186 -8.34 -43.80 -16.55
CA VAL A 186 -7.95 -42.46 -16.99
C VAL A 186 -7.49 -41.69 -15.76
N ILE A 187 -6.20 -41.35 -15.70
CA ILE A 187 -5.64 -40.52 -14.65
C ILE A 187 -5.49 -39.11 -15.22
N GLU A 188 -6.27 -38.17 -14.71
CA GLU A 188 -6.14 -36.76 -15.04
C GLU A 188 -5.32 -36.07 -13.94
N ARG A 189 -4.16 -35.54 -14.31
CA ARG A 189 -3.28 -34.79 -13.42
C ARG A 189 -3.09 -33.37 -13.93
N VAL A 190 -3.01 -32.44 -12.99
CA VAL A 190 -2.71 -31.03 -13.30
C VAL A 190 -1.21 -30.82 -13.10
N GLU A 191 -0.50 -30.47 -14.16
CA GLU A 191 0.91 -30.12 -14.12
C GLU A 191 1.10 -28.61 -14.31
N LYS A 192 1.98 -28.01 -13.49
CA LYS A 192 2.51 -26.66 -13.75
C LYS A 192 3.72 -26.79 -14.67
N VAL A 193 3.58 -26.34 -15.91
CA VAL A 193 4.65 -26.41 -16.91
C VAL A 193 5.32 -25.02 -17.02
N PRO A 194 6.64 -24.90 -16.82
CA PRO A 194 7.33 -23.63 -17.00
C PRO A 194 7.33 -23.24 -18.48
N VAL A 195 7.07 -21.97 -18.75
CA VAL A 195 7.05 -21.38 -20.08
C VAL A 195 7.93 -20.14 -20.08
N ASN A 196 8.89 -20.12 -21.00
CA ASN A 196 9.64 -18.92 -21.31
C ASN A 196 8.76 -18.00 -22.16
N VAL A 197 8.24 -16.95 -21.53
CA VAL A 197 7.32 -16.00 -22.13
C VAL A 197 7.99 -15.22 -23.26
N THR A 198 9.28 -14.89 -23.12
CA THR A 198 10.03 -14.17 -24.16
C THR A 198 10.17 -15.02 -25.42
N ALA A 199 10.51 -16.31 -25.29
CA ALA A 199 10.59 -17.23 -26.42
C ALA A 199 9.21 -17.47 -27.07
N LEU A 200 8.16 -17.60 -26.25
CA LEU A 200 6.78 -17.67 -26.75
C LEU A 200 6.39 -16.38 -27.51
N GLY A 201 6.85 -15.22 -27.05
CA GLY A 201 6.66 -13.96 -27.73
C GLY A 201 7.28 -13.95 -29.13
N GLU A 202 8.53 -14.38 -29.24
CA GLU A 202 9.24 -14.50 -30.52
C GLU A 202 8.50 -15.43 -31.50
N GLU A 203 8.02 -16.59 -31.03
CA GLU A 203 7.20 -17.53 -31.81
C GLU A 203 5.92 -16.87 -32.34
N LEU A 204 5.27 -16.03 -31.51
CA LEU A 204 4.04 -15.33 -31.84
C LEU A 204 4.25 -14.01 -32.59
N GLY A 205 5.50 -13.62 -32.86
CA GLY A 205 5.84 -12.35 -33.49
C GLY A 205 5.55 -11.11 -32.62
N VAL A 206 5.67 -11.26 -31.30
CA VAL A 206 5.47 -10.22 -30.28
C VAL A 206 6.75 -10.01 -29.48
N ARG A 207 7.26 -8.79 -29.44
CA ARG A 207 8.39 -8.42 -28.57
C ARG A 207 7.92 -8.33 -27.12
N VAL A 208 8.42 -9.21 -26.26
CA VAL A 208 8.14 -9.18 -24.82
C VAL A 208 9.20 -8.34 -24.10
N VAL A 209 8.77 -7.38 -23.29
CA VAL A 209 9.68 -6.45 -22.59
C VAL A 209 9.36 -6.45 -21.09
N PRO A 210 10.26 -6.97 -20.23
CA PRO A 210 10.09 -6.90 -18.78
C PRO A 210 10.29 -5.48 -18.26
N VAL A 211 9.38 -5.02 -17.39
CA VAL A 211 9.44 -3.69 -16.77
C VAL A 211 9.25 -3.79 -15.26
N ALA A 212 10.10 -3.11 -14.49
CA ALA A 212 10.09 -3.13 -13.04
C ALA A 212 9.30 -1.95 -12.42
N SER A 213 9.20 -0.82 -13.13
CA SER A 213 8.51 0.37 -12.63
C SER A 213 7.82 1.18 -13.71
N PHE A 214 6.94 2.08 -13.28
CA PHE A 214 6.29 3.04 -14.14
C PHE A 214 7.27 3.98 -14.83
N ALA A 215 8.35 4.39 -14.14
CA ALA A 215 9.44 5.17 -14.73
C ALA A 215 10.08 4.47 -15.94
N GLN A 216 10.35 3.17 -15.81
CA GLN A 216 10.89 2.38 -16.92
C GLN A 216 9.85 2.24 -18.03
N LEU A 217 8.58 2.01 -17.69
CA LEU A 217 7.50 1.91 -18.67
C LEU A 217 7.35 3.18 -19.52
N ILE A 218 7.40 4.38 -18.92
CA ILE A 218 7.33 5.63 -19.69
C ILE A 218 8.58 5.89 -20.52
N GLU A 219 9.77 5.43 -20.07
CA GLU A 219 11.00 5.47 -20.84
C GLU A 219 10.89 4.58 -22.09
N GLU A 220 10.42 3.34 -21.92
CA GLU A 220 10.26 2.38 -23.02
C GLU A 220 9.17 2.78 -24.02
N VAL A 221 8.06 3.34 -23.55
CA VAL A 221 6.91 3.70 -24.41
C VAL A 221 7.08 5.07 -25.08
N PHE A 222 7.59 6.06 -24.37
CA PHE A 222 7.64 7.46 -24.84
C PHE A 222 9.04 8.03 -25.00
N GLY A 223 10.10 7.28 -24.66
CA GLY A 223 11.48 7.80 -24.65
C GLY A 223 11.74 8.85 -23.58
N VAL A 224 10.87 8.96 -22.56
CA VAL A 224 10.98 9.97 -21.51
C VAL A 224 11.70 9.36 -20.31
N LYS A 225 12.89 9.86 -20.01
CA LYS A 225 13.67 9.41 -18.86
C LYS A 225 13.50 10.35 -17.67
N PRO A 226 12.89 9.91 -16.56
CA PRO A 226 12.86 10.70 -15.34
C PRO A 226 14.28 11.04 -14.86
N PRO A 227 14.52 12.25 -14.33
CA PRO A 227 15.81 12.63 -13.82
C PRO A 227 16.20 11.74 -12.63
N ARG A 228 17.46 11.29 -12.61
CA ARG A 228 18.03 10.61 -11.44
C ARG A 228 18.33 11.63 -10.35
N VAL A 229 17.90 11.34 -9.13
CA VAL A 229 18.00 12.25 -7.99
C VAL A 229 18.87 11.60 -6.93
N LYS A 230 19.76 12.37 -6.31
CA LYS A 230 20.47 11.95 -5.11
C LYS A 230 19.75 12.46 -3.88
N LEU A 231 19.55 11.59 -2.90
CA LEU A 231 19.02 12.00 -1.61
C LEU A 231 19.96 13.00 -0.96
N THR A 232 19.43 14.14 -0.54
CA THR A 232 20.18 15.15 0.23
C THR A 232 19.33 15.58 1.40
N LEU A 233 19.74 15.21 2.61
CA LEU A 233 19.12 15.64 3.86
C LEU A 233 19.49 17.11 4.16
N PRO A 234 18.56 17.94 4.68
CA PRO A 234 18.87 19.29 5.16
C PRO A 234 20.00 19.28 6.20
N SER A 235 20.91 20.26 6.17
CA SER A 235 22.05 20.34 7.10
C SER A 235 21.62 20.30 8.55
N GLU A 236 20.57 21.03 8.90
CA GLU A 236 20.05 21.13 10.27
C GLU A 236 19.55 19.77 10.77
N LEU A 237 18.92 18.99 9.88
CA LEU A 237 18.47 17.64 10.21
C LEU A 237 19.65 16.69 10.37
N ARG A 238 20.67 16.75 9.49
CA ARG A 238 21.87 15.92 9.62
C ARG A 238 22.56 16.15 10.97
N ASP A 239 22.74 17.42 11.33
CA ASP A 239 23.37 17.80 12.60
C ASP A 239 22.53 17.33 13.80
N TYR A 240 21.21 17.43 13.70
CA TYR A 240 20.30 16.93 14.74
C TYR A 240 20.37 15.41 14.90
N LEU A 241 20.25 14.66 13.80
CA LEU A 241 20.33 13.19 13.81
C LEU A 241 21.70 12.70 14.29
N MET A 242 22.78 13.39 13.93
CA MET A 242 24.11 13.12 14.46
C MET A 242 24.15 13.27 15.99
N ARG A 243 23.56 14.34 16.56
CA ARG A 243 23.48 14.52 18.01
C ARG A 243 22.63 13.43 18.68
N VAL A 244 21.50 13.06 18.08
CA VAL A 244 20.64 11.97 18.57
C VAL A 244 21.41 10.65 18.58
N ALA A 245 22.15 10.34 17.51
CA ALA A 245 22.99 9.15 17.43
C ALA A 245 24.05 9.13 18.54
N LEU A 246 24.84 10.20 18.67
CA LEU A 246 25.88 10.30 19.68
C LEU A 246 25.33 10.18 21.12
N ARG A 247 24.15 10.76 21.39
CA ARG A 247 23.50 10.63 22.69
C ARG A 247 23.11 9.18 22.98
N TYR A 248 22.45 8.47 22.05
CA TYR A 248 22.09 7.06 22.25
C TYR A 248 23.32 6.16 22.32
N MET A 249 24.40 6.45 21.58
CA MET A 249 25.66 5.72 21.71
C MET A 249 26.26 5.86 23.11
N SER A 250 26.34 7.10 23.62
CA SER A 250 26.83 7.37 24.97
C SER A 250 25.98 6.67 26.04
N GLU A 251 24.65 6.63 25.85
CA GLU A 251 23.76 5.91 26.77
C GLU A 251 23.95 4.39 26.70
N ALA A 252 24.11 3.83 25.50
CA ALA A 252 24.37 2.41 25.31
C ALA A 252 25.70 1.99 25.97
N GLU A 253 26.77 2.75 25.74
CA GLU A 253 28.09 2.51 26.36
C GLU A 253 28.02 2.63 27.89
N GLY A 254 27.31 3.64 28.41
CA GLY A 254 27.12 3.83 29.84
C GLY A 254 26.30 2.71 30.49
N ASN A 255 25.22 2.27 29.84
CA ASN A 255 24.40 1.15 30.31
C ASN A 255 25.17 -0.17 30.25
N ALA A 256 25.92 -0.42 29.16
CA ALA A 256 26.73 -1.61 28.97
C ALA A 256 27.83 -1.70 30.03
N SER A 257 28.54 -0.60 30.30
CA SER A 257 29.59 -0.56 31.33
C SER A 257 29.05 -0.91 32.72
N LYS A 258 27.87 -0.37 33.08
CA LYS A 258 27.20 -0.69 34.35
C LYS A 258 26.76 -2.14 34.40
N ALA A 259 26.18 -2.65 33.30
CA ALA A 259 25.75 -4.03 33.19
C ALA A 259 26.95 -4.99 33.29
N GLU A 260 28.06 -4.71 32.62
CA GLU A 260 29.28 -5.53 32.69
C GLU A 260 29.85 -5.59 34.11
N SER A 261 29.85 -4.47 34.85
CA SER A 261 30.27 -4.44 36.25
C SER A 261 29.37 -5.33 37.13
N LEU A 262 28.05 -5.23 37.00
CA LEU A 262 27.11 -6.08 37.75
C LEU A 262 27.21 -7.54 37.33
N TYR A 263 27.39 -7.80 36.03
CA TYR A 263 27.54 -9.13 35.48
C TYR A 263 28.76 -9.85 36.08
N GLN A 264 29.91 -9.17 36.18
CA GLN A 264 31.11 -9.72 36.83
C GLN A 264 30.88 -10.05 38.32
N GLN A 265 30.13 -9.20 39.04
CA GLN A 265 29.83 -9.41 40.45
C GLN A 265 28.86 -10.58 40.68
N LEU A 266 27.84 -10.68 39.83
CA LEU A 266 26.73 -11.61 39.99
C LEU A 266 26.89 -12.91 39.19
N GLN A 267 27.97 -13.06 38.41
CA GLN A 267 28.13 -14.17 37.45
C GLN A 267 27.87 -15.55 38.05
N LYS A 268 28.37 -15.80 39.27
CA LYS A 268 28.19 -17.08 39.97
C LYS A 268 26.76 -17.34 40.45
N SER A 269 25.97 -16.28 40.56
CA SER A 269 24.57 -16.31 41.00
C SER A 269 23.59 -16.39 39.81
N LEU A 270 24.08 -16.23 38.58
CA LEU A 270 23.27 -16.37 37.38
C LEU A 270 23.10 -17.85 37.01
N GLY A 271 21.87 -18.28 36.74
CA GLY A 271 21.62 -19.58 36.12
C GLY A 271 22.02 -19.59 34.65
N GLY A 272 22.43 -20.74 34.11
CA GLY A 272 23.03 -20.84 32.77
C GLY A 272 22.20 -20.25 31.61
N GLY A 273 20.87 -20.27 31.69
CA GLY A 273 20.02 -19.63 30.68
C GLY A 273 20.01 -18.09 30.76
N LEU A 274 20.08 -17.53 31.96
CA LEU A 274 20.08 -16.07 32.16
C LEU A 274 21.45 -15.47 31.87
N ASP A 275 22.51 -16.21 32.20
CA ASP A 275 23.90 -15.89 31.87
C ASP A 275 24.09 -15.67 30.36
N GLN A 276 23.72 -16.66 29.55
CA GLN A 276 23.77 -16.59 28.09
C GLN A 276 22.89 -15.46 27.52
N TRP A 277 21.72 -15.22 28.13
CA TRP A 277 20.83 -14.15 27.68
C TRP A 277 21.45 -12.76 27.89
N VAL A 278 22.03 -12.50 29.06
CA VAL A 278 22.70 -11.22 29.38
C VAL A 278 23.90 -11.01 28.46
N GLU A 279 24.74 -12.03 28.29
CA GLU A 279 25.91 -11.96 27.40
C GLU A 279 25.49 -11.64 25.96
N SER A 280 24.45 -12.31 25.45
CA SER A 280 23.90 -12.06 24.12
C SER A 280 23.42 -10.62 23.94
N ARG A 281 22.74 -10.03 24.94
CA ARG A 281 22.31 -8.62 24.90
C ARG A 281 23.47 -7.65 24.86
N LEU A 282 24.50 -7.88 25.67
CA LEU A 282 25.70 -7.03 25.67
C LEU A 282 26.47 -7.14 24.34
N ASN A 283 26.60 -8.35 23.78
CA ASN A 283 27.23 -8.56 22.48
C ASN A 283 26.46 -7.88 21.35
N GLN A 284 25.13 -8.04 21.28
CA GLN A 284 24.29 -7.34 20.31
C GLN A 284 24.39 -5.81 20.44
N SER A 285 24.47 -5.28 21.66
CA SER A 285 24.69 -3.85 21.89
C SER A 285 26.01 -3.36 21.29
N ARG A 286 27.10 -4.11 21.49
CA ARG A 286 28.43 -3.78 20.91
C ARG A 286 28.43 -3.82 19.39
N GLU A 287 27.82 -4.86 18.79
CA GLU A 287 27.68 -4.97 17.33
C GLU A 287 26.91 -3.77 16.75
N LEU A 288 25.79 -3.40 17.37
CA LEU A 288 24.97 -2.27 16.95
C LEU A 288 25.69 -0.92 17.14
N LEU A 289 26.54 -0.77 18.16
CA LEU A 289 27.39 0.41 18.33
C LEU A 289 28.41 0.53 17.20
N ASP A 290 29.02 -0.58 16.78
CA ASP A 290 29.97 -0.58 15.66
C ASP A 290 29.26 -0.30 14.32
N GLU A 291 28.05 -0.81 14.12
CA GLU A 291 27.19 -0.42 13.00
C GLU A 291 26.86 1.09 13.03
N ALA A 292 26.49 1.65 14.19
CA ALA A 292 26.20 3.07 14.32
C ALA A 292 27.40 3.95 13.97
N ARG A 293 28.61 3.57 14.43
CA ARG A 293 29.87 4.26 14.11
C ARG A 293 30.17 4.23 12.62
N ARG A 294 30.01 3.06 11.97
CA ARG A 294 30.20 2.91 10.52
C ARG A 294 29.20 3.77 9.73
N ALA A 295 27.93 3.76 10.11
CA ALA A 295 26.91 4.59 9.48
C ALA A 295 27.23 6.09 9.58
N LEU A 296 27.75 6.58 10.72
CA LEU A 296 28.23 7.97 10.84
C LEU A 296 29.38 8.29 9.88
N GLN A 297 30.34 7.36 9.74
CA GLN A 297 31.46 7.51 8.79
C GLN A 297 30.97 7.56 7.34
N GLN A 298 29.88 6.87 7.03
CA GLN A 298 29.23 6.84 5.72
C GLN A 298 28.24 7.99 5.50
N HIS A 299 28.09 8.91 6.47
CA HIS A 299 27.11 10.00 6.46
C HIS A 299 25.63 9.54 6.42
N ALA A 300 25.34 8.32 6.90
CA ALA A 300 23.99 7.78 7.07
C ALA A 300 23.48 8.08 8.49
N TYR A 301 23.03 9.32 8.72
CA TYR A 301 22.79 9.86 10.06
C TYR A 301 21.53 9.29 10.74
N TYR A 302 20.46 9.04 9.99
CA TYR A 302 19.26 8.39 10.52
C TYR A 302 19.56 6.93 10.85
N VAL A 303 20.30 6.23 10.00
CA VAL A 303 20.71 4.84 10.27
C VAL A 303 21.60 4.77 11.50
N ALA A 304 22.59 5.66 11.63
CA ALA A 304 23.40 5.76 12.84
C ALA A 304 22.55 5.96 14.10
N ALA A 305 21.58 6.90 14.07
CA ALA A 305 20.68 7.14 15.18
C ALA A 305 19.82 5.91 15.51
N SER A 306 19.33 5.20 14.50
CA SER A 306 18.53 3.98 14.65
C SER A 306 19.32 2.82 15.25
N ARG A 307 20.57 2.60 14.80
CA ARG A 307 21.46 1.56 15.35
C ARG A 307 21.90 1.88 16.77
N ALA A 308 22.23 3.14 17.05
CA ALA A 308 22.55 3.60 18.40
C ALA A 308 21.36 3.44 19.37
N PHE A 309 20.16 3.80 18.92
CA PHE A 309 18.91 3.56 19.64
C PHE A 309 18.72 2.07 19.97
N ALA A 310 18.92 1.19 18.99
CA ALA A 310 18.80 -0.25 19.20
C ALA A 310 19.86 -0.77 20.18
N ALA A 311 21.10 -0.29 20.09
CA ALA A 311 22.18 -0.64 21.02
C ALA A 311 21.85 -0.24 22.46
N ALA A 312 21.25 0.94 22.65
CA ALA A 312 20.86 1.45 23.96
C ALA A 312 19.79 0.57 24.61
N ILE A 313 18.82 0.09 23.83
CA ILE A 313 17.82 -0.88 24.29
C ILE A 313 18.49 -2.17 24.76
N GLN A 314 19.36 -2.77 23.94
CA GLN A 314 20.01 -4.05 24.28
C GLN A 314 20.81 -3.94 25.58
N ALA A 315 21.62 -2.88 25.72
CA ALA A 315 22.40 -2.63 26.92
C ALA A 315 21.52 -2.37 28.16
N ARG A 316 20.43 -1.60 28.00
CA ARG A 316 19.52 -1.31 29.11
C ARG A 316 18.73 -2.55 29.54
N GLN A 317 18.32 -3.41 28.61
CA GLN A 317 17.67 -4.68 28.92
C GLN A 317 18.57 -5.58 29.78
N ALA A 318 19.84 -5.72 29.42
CA ALA A 318 20.83 -6.44 30.22
C ALA A 318 20.97 -5.84 31.63
N LEU A 319 21.08 -4.51 31.71
CA LEU A 319 21.24 -3.78 32.97
C LEU A 319 20.05 -3.99 33.92
N GLU A 320 18.81 -3.86 33.45
CA GLU A 320 17.62 -3.97 34.30
C GLU A 320 17.40 -5.41 34.81
N VAL A 321 17.72 -6.40 33.99
CA VAL A 321 17.71 -7.81 34.42
C VAL A 321 18.78 -8.08 35.48
N LEU A 322 19.98 -7.52 35.35
CA LEU A 322 21.02 -7.66 36.35
C LEU A 322 20.68 -6.97 37.67
N LYS A 323 20.04 -5.79 37.62
CA LYS A 323 19.50 -5.13 38.82
C LYS A 323 18.43 -5.97 39.51
N LEU A 324 17.54 -6.61 38.74
CA LEU A 324 16.57 -7.55 39.31
C LEU A 324 17.28 -8.69 40.07
N VAL A 325 18.32 -9.27 39.48
CA VAL A 325 19.10 -10.33 40.12
C VAL A 325 19.79 -9.80 41.38
N GLN A 326 20.35 -8.59 41.33
CA GLN A 326 20.96 -7.94 42.49
C GLN A 326 19.98 -7.79 43.65
N LEU A 327 18.80 -7.20 43.41
CA LEU A 327 17.75 -7.04 44.42
C LEU A 327 17.33 -8.38 45.03
N HIS A 328 17.29 -9.43 44.21
CA HIS A 328 16.90 -10.75 44.68
C HIS A 328 17.98 -11.43 45.53
N VAL A 329 19.22 -11.40 45.06
CA VAL A 329 20.34 -12.16 45.65
C VAL A 329 20.96 -11.43 46.84
N GLU A 330 21.16 -10.11 46.73
CA GLU A 330 21.86 -9.32 47.74
C GLU A 330 20.89 -8.72 48.77
N GLU A 331 19.73 -8.24 48.33
CA GLU A 331 18.75 -7.56 49.20
C GLU A 331 17.63 -8.48 49.71
N GLY A 332 17.59 -9.74 49.23
CA GLY A 332 16.62 -10.75 49.66
C GLY A 332 15.18 -10.45 49.23
N VAL A 333 14.97 -9.55 48.27
CA VAL A 333 13.64 -9.18 47.77
C VAL A 333 13.11 -10.32 46.88
N GLY A 334 11.83 -10.67 47.01
CA GLY A 334 11.21 -11.63 46.11
C GLY A 334 11.27 -11.17 44.64
N VAL A 335 11.46 -12.08 43.70
CA VAL A 335 11.61 -11.76 42.25
C VAL A 335 10.45 -10.91 41.72
N LEU A 336 9.20 -11.25 42.07
CA LEU A 336 8.03 -10.50 41.61
C LEU A 336 7.98 -9.07 42.20
N PRO A 337 8.11 -8.87 43.53
CA PRO A 337 8.25 -7.53 44.10
C PRO A 337 9.41 -6.70 43.52
N ALA A 338 10.60 -7.29 43.36
CA ALA A 338 11.77 -6.60 42.81
C ALA A 338 11.52 -6.17 41.35
N ALA A 339 10.94 -7.05 40.54
CA ALA A 339 10.56 -6.74 39.18
C ALA A 339 9.52 -5.63 39.10
N ARG A 340 8.51 -5.67 39.97
CA ARG A 340 7.48 -4.64 40.04
C ARG A 340 8.09 -3.27 40.32
N GLN A 341 9.03 -3.18 41.25
CA GLN A 341 9.69 -1.92 41.57
C GLN A 341 10.38 -1.31 40.33
N ILE A 342 11.11 -2.12 39.57
CA ILE A 342 11.80 -1.68 38.34
C ILE A 342 10.79 -1.32 37.24
N LEU A 343 9.75 -2.13 37.08
CA LEU A 343 8.69 -1.90 36.09
C LEU A 343 7.93 -0.60 36.37
N ASP A 344 7.55 -0.35 37.62
CA ASP A 344 6.81 0.85 38.00
C ASP A 344 7.64 2.11 37.69
N GLU A 345 8.96 2.12 37.91
CA GLU A 345 9.85 3.21 37.51
C GLU A 345 9.84 3.42 35.98
N LEU A 346 10.14 2.37 35.20
CA LEU A 346 10.21 2.45 33.74
C LEU A 346 8.87 2.86 33.11
N LEU A 347 7.76 2.30 33.58
CA LEU A 347 6.44 2.55 33.03
C LEU A 347 5.93 3.95 33.39
N ASN A 348 6.16 4.42 34.62
CA ASN A 348 5.79 5.80 35.00
C ASN A 348 6.56 6.84 34.19
N ASP A 349 7.86 6.64 33.99
CA ASP A 349 8.68 7.51 33.14
C ASP A 349 8.18 7.50 31.69
N THR A 350 7.86 6.30 31.17
CA THR A 350 7.31 6.13 29.82
C THR A 350 6.00 6.89 29.66
N GLU A 351 5.07 6.71 30.60
CA GLU A 351 3.76 7.38 30.59
C GLU A 351 3.89 8.90 30.64
N SER A 352 4.79 9.42 31.49
CA SER A 352 5.08 10.87 31.57
C SER A 352 5.59 11.43 30.24
N ILE A 353 6.50 10.71 29.56
CA ILE A 353 6.99 11.11 28.24
C ILE A 353 5.86 11.08 27.22
N LEU A 354 5.03 10.03 27.21
CA LEU A 354 3.90 9.90 26.28
C LEU A 354 2.86 11.00 26.47
N GLU A 355 2.57 11.41 27.70
CA GLU A 355 1.69 12.55 27.98
C GLU A 355 2.25 13.87 27.41
N SER A 356 3.56 14.10 27.56
CA SER A 356 4.24 15.25 26.96
C SER A 356 4.15 15.22 25.43
N VAL A 357 4.52 14.10 24.82
CA VAL A 357 4.53 13.91 23.37
C VAL A 357 3.12 14.01 22.78
N ASN A 358 2.10 13.47 23.45
CA ASN A 358 0.72 13.55 22.97
C ASN A 358 0.20 15.00 22.89
N ARG A 359 0.60 15.88 23.83
CA ARG A 359 0.27 17.31 23.73
C ARG A 359 0.91 17.96 22.51
N THR A 360 2.18 17.62 22.22
CA THR A 360 2.85 18.09 21.00
C THR A 360 2.19 17.53 19.75
N LEU A 361 1.82 16.26 19.76
CA LEU A 361 1.15 15.59 18.64
C LEU A 361 -0.19 16.27 18.31
N THR A 362 -1.02 16.59 19.32
CA THR A 362 -2.25 17.36 19.13
C THR A 362 -1.95 18.69 18.42
N ALA A 363 -0.98 19.46 18.93
CA ALA A 363 -0.60 20.73 18.32
C ALA A 363 -0.10 20.60 16.88
N LEU A 364 0.66 19.54 16.56
CA LEU A 364 1.10 19.24 15.19
C LEU A 364 -0.10 18.97 14.28
N THR A 365 -1.04 18.11 14.70
CA THR A 365 -2.21 17.77 13.89
C THR A 365 -3.17 18.94 13.68
N GLU A 366 -3.37 19.79 14.69
CA GLU A 366 -4.24 20.96 14.61
C GLU A 366 -3.68 22.07 13.71
N SER A 367 -2.35 22.11 13.52
CA SER A 367 -1.69 23.14 12.71
C SER A 367 -2.06 23.09 11.22
N ARG A 368 -2.55 21.94 10.73
CA ARG A 368 -2.88 21.68 9.31
C ARG A 368 -1.75 22.05 8.35
N ASP A 369 -0.52 21.83 8.80
CA ASP A 369 0.71 22.14 8.11
C ASP A 369 1.34 20.85 7.56
N VAL A 370 1.79 20.87 6.30
CA VAL A 370 2.33 19.67 5.64
C VAL A 370 3.65 19.20 6.30
N ASN A 371 4.49 20.11 6.80
CA ASN A 371 5.68 19.72 7.57
C ASN A 371 5.30 19.18 8.94
N ALA A 372 4.30 19.74 9.60
CA ALA A 372 3.80 19.22 10.87
C ALA A 372 3.16 17.83 10.71
N LEU A 373 2.43 17.59 9.61
CA LEU A 373 1.78 16.31 9.34
C LEU A 373 2.78 15.16 9.23
N GLN A 374 3.86 15.32 8.44
CA GLN A 374 4.87 14.25 8.32
C GLN A 374 5.57 13.97 9.67
N VAL A 375 5.76 14.99 10.50
CA VAL A 375 6.31 14.80 11.85
C VAL A 375 5.29 14.09 12.73
N ALA A 376 4.01 14.49 12.70
CA ALA A 376 2.93 13.85 13.43
C ALA A 376 2.79 12.36 13.09
N VAL A 377 2.90 11.99 11.80
CA VAL A 377 2.92 10.59 11.35
C VAL A 377 4.05 9.81 12.02
N GLY A 378 5.29 10.32 11.98
CA GLY A 378 6.45 9.65 12.57
C GLY A 378 6.41 9.59 14.11
N VAL A 379 5.86 10.62 14.75
CA VAL A 379 5.67 10.68 16.21
C VAL A 379 4.60 9.70 16.66
N PHE A 380 3.42 9.71 16.03
CA PHE A 380 2.31 8.84 16.41
C PHE A 380 2.65 7.36 16.21
N GLU A 381 3.37 7.00 15.15
CA GLU A 381 3.89 5.64 14.96
C GLU A 381 4.69 5.17 16.19
N ARG A 382 5.56 6.03 16.73
CA ARG A 382 6.39 5.70 17.91
C ARG A 382 5.59 5.68 19.21
N VAL A 383 4.64 6.61 19.35
CA VAL A 383 3.69 6.61 20.48
C VAL A 383 2.90 5.30 20.50
N ARG A 384 2.39 4.84 19.36
CA ARG A 384 1.68 3.57 19.23
C ARG A 384 2.57 2.39 19.62
N LEU A 385 3.78 2.31 19.07
CA LEU A 385 4.73 1.24 19.41
C LEU A 385 5.10 1.22 20.90
N ALA A 386 5.21 2.39 21.54
CA ALA A 386 5.45 2.50 22.98
C ALA A 386 4.24 2.05 23.79
N ALA A 387 3.03 2.52 23.46
CA ALA A 387 1.80 2.16 24.16
C ALA A 387 1.51 0.65 24.07
N ASP A 388 1.68 0.05 22.89
CA ASP A 388 1.51 -1.39 22.70
C ASP A 388 2.52 -2.19 23.54
N ALA A 389 3.75 -1.69 23.67
CA ALA A 389 4.79 -2.31 24.49
C ALA A 389 4.53 -2.19 26.00
N VAL A 390 3.95 -1.08 26.46
CA VAL A 390 3.47 -0.93 27.85
C VAL A 390 2.45 -2.02 28.17
N GLU A 391 1.46 -2.22 27.28
CA GLU A 391 0.43 -3.24 27.53
C GLU A 391 1.01 -4.67 27.46
N ARG A 392 1.88 -4.96 26.49
CA ARG A 392 2.59 -6.25 26.45
C ARG A 392 3.41 -6.51 27.72
N SER A 393 4.13 -5.50 28.21
CA SER A 393 4.89 -5.61 29.46
C SER A 393 3.99 -5.99 30.65
N ARG A 394 2.85 -5.31 30.80
CA ARG A 394 1.88 -5.58 31.87
C ARG A 394 1.29 -7.00 31.76
N VAL A 395 0.98 -7.46 30.55
CA VAL A 395 0.49 -8.83 30.30
C VAL A 395 1.55 -9.88 30.64
N LEU A 396 2.79 -9.70 30.21
CA LEU A 396 3.90 -10.61 30.51
C LEU A 396 4.17 -10.70 32.02
N TYR A 397 4.14 -9.57 32.72
CA TYR A 397 4.30 -9.55 34.18
C TYR A 397 3.17 -10.33 34.89
N LYS A 398 1.92 -10.15 34.48
CA LYS A 398 0.76 -10.94 35.00
C LYS A 398 0.95 -12.44 34.76
N ASN A 399 1.54 -12.81 33.62
CA ASN A 399 1.85 -14.18 33.25
C ASN A 399 3.16 -14.72 33.90
N ARG A 400 3.77 -13.93 34.79
CA ARG A 400 5.04 -14.24 35.49
C ARG A 400 6.26 -14.35 34.58
N ASP A 401 6.19 -13.87 33.35
CA ASP A 401 7.35 -13.66 32.50
C ASP A 401 7.98 -12.30 32.80
N VAL A 402 8.81 -12.29 33.85
CA VAL A 402 9.45 -11.07 34.36
C VAL A 402 10.50 -10.51 33.40
N ILE A 403 11.27 -11.38 32.75
CA ILE A 403 12.33 -10.96 31.82
C ILE A 403 11.70 -10.36 30.56
N GLY A 404 10.65 -11.00 30.03
CA GLY A 404 9.87 -10.44 28.93
C GLY A 404 9.23 -9.10 29.30
N ALA A 405 8.62 -9.01 30.48
CA ALA A 405 8.01 -7.76 30.97
C ALA A 405 9.00 -6.60 31.04
N LEU A 406 10.19 -6.81 31.64
CA LEU A 406 11.25 -5.80 31.71
C LEU A 406 11.75 -5.43 30.31
N SER A 407 11.89 -6.41 29.42
CA SER A 407 12.35 -6.18 28.05
C SER A 407 11.40 -5.28 27.25
N GLU A 408 10.10 -5.52 27.36
CA GLU A 408 9.05 -4.69 26.74
C GLU A 408 8.96 -3.30 27.40
N ALA A 409 9.12 -3.19 28.72
CA ALA A 409 9.12 -1.89 29.40
C ALA A 409 10.31 -1.01 28.96
N VAL A 410 11.50 -1.59 28.84
CA VAL A 410 12.67 -0.88 28.31
C VAL A 410 12.43 -0.45 26.85
N TYR A 411 11.85 -1.32 26.03
CA TYR A 411 11.51 -0.98 24.65
C TYR A 411 10.47 0.17 24.59
N ALA A 412 9.45 0.13 25.44
CA ALA A 412 8.43 1.18 25.54
C ALA A 412 9.05 2.53 25.91
N TYR A 413 9.92 2.56 26.93
CA TYR A 413 10.64 3.76 27.37
C TYR A 413 11.45 4.39 26.23
N TYR A 414 12.27 3.59 25.54
CA TYR A 414 13.06 4.09 24.44
C TYR A 414 12.19 4.54 23.26
N ARG A 415 11.09 3.84 22.95
CA ARG A 415 10.16 4.28 21.89
C ARG A 415 9.50 5.62 22.22
N ALA A 416 9.08 5.83 23.47
CA ALA A 416 8.54 7.11 23.92
C ALA A 416 9.58 8.24 23.76
N ARG A 417 10.84 8.01 24.14
CA ARG A 417 11.94 8.97 23.91
C ARG A 417 12.20 9.24 22.44
N SER A 418 12.15 8.21 21.60
CA SER A 418 12.30 8.39 20.16
C SER A 418 11.14 9.22 19.57
N ALA A 419 9.94 9.16 20.16
CA ALA A 419 8.82 10.00 19.76
C ALA A 419 9.07 11.48 20.11
N GLU A 420 9.66 11.76 21.28
CA GLU A 420 10.09 13.11 21.66
C GLU A 420 11.17 13.65 20.71
N ASP A 421 12.17 12.84 20.34
CA ASP A 421 13.20 13.23 19.37
C ASP A 421 12.59 13.59 18.02
N TRP A 422 11.64 12.79 17.54
CA TRP A 422 10.93 13.09 16.30
C TRP A 422 10.09 14.36 16.41
N ALA A 423 9.42 14.60 17.54
CA ALA A 423 8.63 15.81 17.74
C ALA A 423 9.50 17.09 17.64
N GLN A 424 10.75 17.04 18.11
CA GLN A 424 11.69 18.16 18.03
C GLN A 424 12.10 18.50 16.58
N THR A 425 12.00 17.55 15.64
CA THR A 425 12.36 17.80 14.23
C THR A 425 11.48 18.86 13.56
N TYR A 426 10.24 19.08 14.05
CA TYR A 426 9.37 20.13 13.52
C TYR A 426 9.99 21.53 13.68
N ASN A 427 10.70 21.78 14.79
CA ASN A 427 11.39 23.05 15.02
C ASN A 427 12.52 23.30 14.00
N LEU A 428 13.03 22.26 13.35
CA LEU A 428 14.05 22.33 12.30
C LEU A 428 13.44 22.56 10.92
N LEU A 429 12.21 22.07 10.70
CA LEU A 429 11.50 22.21 9.44
C LEU A 429 10.91 23.61 9.26
N GLY A 430 10.38 24.18 10.35
CA GLY A 430 9.53 25.36 10.29
C GLY A 430 8.18 25.08 9.61
N ARG A 431 7.36 26.12 9.48
CA ARG A 431 6.05 26.02 8.82
C ARG A 431 6.20 25.67 7.34
N GLY A 432 5.49 24.65 6.92
CA GLY A 432 5.26 24.31 5.52
C GLY A 432 3.96 24.93 4.99
N PRO A 433 3.53 24.49 3.79
CA PRO A 433 2.23 24.84 3.25
C PRO A 433 1.09 24.27 4.09
N ALA A 434 -0.04 24.99 4.14
CA ALA A 434 -1.27 24.46 4.71
C ALA A 434 -1.89 23.41 3.78
N TYR A 435 -2.57 22.41 4.34
CA TYR A 435 -3.32 21.42 3.57
C TYR A 435 -4.82 21.43 3.87
N ASP A 436 -5.60 20.94 2.90
CA ASP A 436 -7.04 20.71 3.05
C ASP A 436 -7.30 19.33 3.66
N THR A 437 -8.05 19.30 4.76
CA THR A 437 -8.46 18.08 5.46
C THR A 437 -9.28 17.15 4.56
N GLU A 438 -10.06 17.71 3.62
CA GLU A 438 -10.85 16.88 2.71
C GLU A 438 -9.97 16.10 1.74
N ARG A 439 -8.90 16.72 1.24
CA ARG A 439 -7.88 16.03 0.43
C ARG A 439 -7.16 14.93 1.20
N LEU A 440 -6.89 15.16 2.49
CA LEU A 440 -6.34 14.14 3.37
C LEU A 440 -7.31 12.95 3.54
N ARG A 441 -8.60 13.22 3.73
CA ARG A 441 -9.65 12.20 3.81
C ARG A 441 -9.72 11.35 2.54
N GLU A 442 -9.70 11.97 1.37
CA GLU A 442 -9.72 11.27 0.08
C GLU A 442 -8.47 10.42 -0.16
N THR A 443 -7.30 10.95 0.24
CA THR A 443 -6.03 10.21 0.18
C THR A 443 -6.08 8.98 1.09
N LEU A 444 -6.54 9.15 2.33
CA LEU A 444 -6.71 8.04 3.27
C LEU A 444 -7.65 6.97 2.71
N SER A 445 -8.83 7.36 2.19
CA SER A 445 -9.79 6.43 1.59
C SER A 445 -9.19 5.67 0.39
N THR A 446 -8.38 6.35 -0.42
CA THR A 446 -7.70 5.73 -1.56
C THR A 446 -6.70 4.65 -1.11
N PHE A 447 -5.93 4.92 -0.07
CA PHE A 447 -4.92 3.97 0.42
C PHE A 447 -5.56 2.79 1.16
N THR A 448 -6.58 3.05 1.97
CA THR A 448 -7.37 2.00 2.63
C THR A 448 -7.99 1.06 1.61
N GLY A 449 -8.69 1.59 0.60
CA GLY A 449 -9.31 0.76 -0.43
C GLY A 449 -8.30 -0.04 -1.26
N PHE A 450 -7.09 0.49 -1.48
CA PHE A 450 -6.04 -0.26 -2.16
C PHE A 450 -5.49 -1.41 -1.30
N ALA A 451 -5.26 -1.17 -0.01
CA ALA A 451 -4.84 -2.23 0.92
C ALA A 451 -5.89 -3.34 1.04
N GLU A 452 -7.18 -2.99 1.19
CA GLU A 452 -8.30 -3.95 1.20
C GLU A 452 -8.34 -4.81 -0.08
N MET A 453 -8.15 -4.17 -1.24
CA MET A 453 -8.12 -4.84 -2.53
C MET A 453 -6.97 -5.85 -2.63
N LEU A 454 -5.76 -5.48 -2.18
CA LEU A 454 -4.62 -6.39 -2.17
C LEU A 454 -4.83 -7.57 -1.22
N VAL A 455 -5.37 -7.33 -0.03
CA VAL A 455 -5.69 -8.39 0.95
C VAL A 455 -6.71 -9.36 0.35
N THR A 456 -7.82 -8.84 -0.19
CA THR A 456 -8.88 -9.64 -0.83
C THR A 456 -8.34 -10.45 -2.01
N TYR A 457 -7.47 -9.85 -2.83
CA TYR A 457 -6.82 -10.52 -3.95
C TYR A 457 -5.97 -11.71 -3.49
N LEU A 458 -5.15 -11.53 -2.46
CA LEU A 458 -4.29 -12.59 -1.92
C LEU A 458 -5.12 -13.70 -1.25
N GLU A 459 -6.18 -13.36 -0.54
CA GLU A 459 -7.10 -14.34 0.06
C GLU A 459 -7.78 -15.21 -1.01
N LYS A 460 -8.23 -14.60 -2.12
CA LYS A 460 -8.81 -15.34 -3.26
C LYS A 460 -7.81 -16.30 -3.90
N LEU A 461 -6.52 -15.98 -3.87
CA LEU A 461 -5.45 -16.86 -4.33
C LEU A 461 -5.09 -17.97 -3.33
N GLY A 462 -5.66 -17.96 -2.13
CA GLY A 462 -5.33 -18.90 -1.06
C GLY A 462 -3.94 -18.67 -0.46
N VAL A 463 -3.41 -17.45 -0.59
CA VAL A 463 -2.10 -17.08 -0.05
C VAL A 463 -2.21 -16.95 1.46
N SER A 464 -1.20 -17.47 2.17
CA SER A 464 -1.05 -17.30 3.61
C SER A 464 0.41 -16.99 3.91
N ASN A 465 0.68 -15.76 4.33
CA ASN A 465 2.00 -15.32 4.81
C ASN A 465 1.86 -14.30 5.95
N GLU A 466 2.95 -14.04 6.66
CA GLU A 466 2.97 -13.16 7.83
C GLU A 466 2.59 -11.71 7.50
N TYR A 467 2.95 -11.23 6.31
CA TYR A 467 2.63 -9.88 5.86
C TYR A 467 1.15 -9.71 5.55
N LEU A 468 0.48 -10.74 5.04
CA LEU A 468 -0.98 -10.73 4.84
C LEU A 468 -1.70 -10.61 6.19
N ALA A 469 -1.26 -11.37 7.19
CA ALA A 469 -1.80 -11.26 8.55
C ALA A 469 -1.54 -9.88 9.16
N ALA A 470 -0.35 -9.32 8.95
CA ALA A 470 -0.02 -7.96 9.39
C ALA A 470 -0.88 -6.88 8.70
N ALA A 471 -1.15 -7.03 7.40
CA ALA A 471 -2.01 -6.13 6.64
C ALA A 471 -3.46 -6.17 7.14
N GLN A 472 -4.00 -7.37 7.38
CA GLN A 472 -5.33 -7.56 7.98
C GLN A 472 -5.39 -6.93 9.37
N GLY A 473 -4.37 -7.14 10.20
CA GLY A 473 -4.26 -6.52 11.52
C GLY A 473 -4.29 -5.00 11.47
N ALA A 474 -3.52 -4.40 10.56
CA ALA A 474 -3.48 -2.95 10.37
C ALA A 474 -4.81 -2.39 9.83
N LEU A 475 -5.50 -3.09 8.92
CA LEU A 475 -6.84 -2.70 8.46
C LEU A 475 -7.86 -2.73 9.61
N ASN A 476 -7.86 -3.79 10.42
CA ASN A 476 -8.73 -3.89 11.60
C ASN A 476 -8.47 -2.75 12.60
N GLU A 477 -7.19 -2.45 12.85
CA GLU A 477 -6.80 -1.32 13.69
C GLU A 477 -7.29 0.02 13.11
N LEU A 478 -7.17 0.21 11.79
CA LEU A 478 -7.60 1.41 11.10
C LEU A 478 -9.12 1.63 11.21
N TYR A 479 -9.93 0.59 11.06
CA TYR A 479 -11.37 0.68 11.27
C TYR A 479 -11.72 0.97 12.73
N ALA A 480 -11.07 0.31 13.68
CA ALA A 480 -11.27 0.58 15.10
C ALA A 480 -10.88 2.03 15.46
N ALA A 481 -9.83 2.57 14.85
CA ALA A 481 -9.44 3.97 15.00
C ALA A 481 -10.50 4.93 14.42
N ALA A 482 -11.09 4.58 13.27
CA ALA A 482 -12.17 5.36 12.67
C ALA A 482 -13.46 5.33 13.53
N GLU A 483 -13.83 4.18 14.08
CA GLU A 483 -14.97 4.02 14.99
C GLU A 483 -14.79 4.84 16.28
N LYS A 484 -13.56 4.90 16.80
CA LYS A 484 -13.18 5.74 17.94
C LYS A 484 -13.11 7.24 17.63
N GLY A 485 -13.34 7.63 16.36
CA GLY A 485 -13.32 9.03 15.95
C GLY A 485 -11.93 9.66 15.90
N LEU A 486 -10.87 8.87 15.74
CA LEU A 486 -9.52 9.44 15.59
C LEU A 486 -9.47 10.37 14.36
N PRO A 487 -8.74 11.49 14.42
CA PRO A 487 -8.57 12.38 13.27
C PRO A 487 -7.84 11.68 12.11
N TYR A 488 -7.99 12.19 10.88
CA TYR A 488 -7.44 11.55 9.69
C TYR A 488 -5.90 11.49 9.75
N GLU A 489 -5.27 12.49 10.35
CA GLU A 489 -3.84 12.63 10.57
C GLU A 489 -3.27 11.45 11.36
N LEU A 490 -3.98 10.98 12.39
CA LEU A 490 -3.54 9.88 13.25
C LEU A 490 -3.93 8.51 12.68
N ARG A 491 -4.90 8.45 11.77
CA ARG A 491 -5.23 7.23 11.02
C ARG A 491 -4.25 6.95 9.88
N LEU A 492 -3.65 7.99 9.34
CA LEU A 492 -2.70 7.91 8.22
C LEU A 492 -1.53 6.93 8.44
N PRO A 493 -0.78 6.95 9.56
CA PRO A 493 0.29 5.97 9.80
C PRO A 493 -0.20 4.52 9.79
N ILE A 494 -1.40 4.25 10.31
CA ILE A 494 -2.00 2.90 10.30
C ILE A 494 -2.33 2.47 8.86
N ALA A 495 -2.85 3.40 8.04
CA ALA A 495 -3.09 3.13 6.62
C ALA A 495 -1.78 2.91 5.84
N ILE A 496 -0.71 3.64 6.17
CA ILE A 496 0.64 3.43 5.61
C ILE A 496 1.17 2.03 5.99
N ASP A 497 0.94 1.58 7.23
CA ASP A 497 1.28 0.22 7.65
C ASP A 497 0.48 -0.82 6.84
N ALA A 498 -0.85 -0.67 6.75
CA ALA A 498 -1.72 -1.59 6.02
C ALA A 498 -1.31 -1.76 4.54
N ILE A 499 -1.08 -0.65 3.83
CA ILE A 499 -0.70 -0.69 2.42
C ILE A 499 0.71 -1.24 2.21
N THR A 500 1.63 -0.93 3.13
CA THR A 500 3.01 -1.47 3.08
C THR A 500 2.98 -2.98 3.25
N TYR A 501 2.31 -3.49 4.29
CA TYR A 501 2.22 -4.93 4.54
C TYR A 501 1.47 -5.66 3.43
N ALA A 502 0.38 -5.09 2.91
CA ALA A 502 -0.35 -5.69 1.78
C ALA A 502 0.53 -5.79 0.52
N THR A 503 1.33 -4.75 0.25
CA THR A 503 2.31 -4.74 -0.84
C THR A 503 3.39 -5.80 -0.63
N LEU A 504 3.97 -5.88 0.58
CA LEU A 504 4.97 -6.90 0.92
C LEU A 504 4.42 -8.31 0.84
N ALA A 505 3.15 -8.54 1.20
CA ALA A 505 2.51 -9.84 1.10
C ALA A 505 2.46 -10.33 -0.34
N VAL A 506 2.20 -9.44 -1.32
CA VAL A 506 2.30 -9.76 -2.74
C VAL A 506 3.75 -10.08 -3.12
N HIS A 507 4.72 -9.24 -2.74
CA HIS A 507 6.10 -9.46 -3.15
C HIS A 507 6.76 -10.68 -2.51
N ALA A 508 6.35 -11.05 -1.30
CA ALA A 508 6.78 -12.25 -0.60
C ALA A 508 6.25 -13.50 -1.29
N GLU A 509 4.96 -13.53 -1.65
CA GLU A 509 4.33 -14.65 -2.36
C GLU A 509 5.01 -14.93 -3.71
N TYR A 510 5.27 -13.87 -4.49
CA TYR A 510 5.84 -13.99 -5.83
C TYR A 510 7.38 -13.90 -5.85
N ASN A 511 8.03 -13.73 -4.69
CA ASN A 511 9.47 -13.55 -4.55
C ASN A 511 10.07 -12.49 -5.52
N THR A 512 9.47 -11.30 -5.55
CA THR A 512 9.81 -10.22 -6.50
C THR A 512 10.66 -9.10 -5.89
N ALA A 513 10.82 -9.06 -4.57
CA ALA A 513 11.43 -7.93 -3.87
C ALA A 513 12.86 -7.61 -4.36
N ALA A 514 13.70 -8.63 -4.53
CA ALA A 514 15.09 -8.49 -5.01
C ALA A 514 15.20 -7.84 -6.39
N ARG A 515 14.16 -7.92 -7.21
CA ARG A 515 14.13 -7.35 -8.56
C ARG A 515 13.58 -5.92 -8.57
N LEU A 516 12.71 -5.59 -7.61
CA LEU A 516 11.94 -4.36 -7.63
C LEU A 516 12.50 -3.28 -6.70
N TYR A 517 13.24 -3.61 -5.64
CA TYR A 517 13.65 -2.62 -4.63
C TYR A 517 14.44 -1.43 -5.23
N ASN A 518 15.28 -1.66 -6.26
CA ASN A 518 16.00 -0.57 -6.92
C ASN A 518 15.04 0.37 -7.66
N ALA A 519 14.02 -0.20 -8.30
CA ALA A 519 13.02 0.58 -9.03
C ALA A 519 12.13 1.39 -8.06
N SER A 520 11.72 0.77 -6.95
CA SER A 520 10.99 1.44 -5.85
C SER A 520 11.79 2.58 -5.23
N ARG A 521 13.11 2.37 -5.03
CA ARG A 521 14.03 3.41 -4.54
C ARG A 521 14.08 4.61 -5.48
N GLU A 522 14.24 4.38 -6.79
CA GLU A 522 14.31 5.47 -7.77
C GLU A 522 12.97 6.24 -7.86
N THR A 523 11.83 5.55 -7.75
CA THR A 523 10.52 6.23 -7.63
C THR A 523 10.45 7.10 -6.39
N ALA A 524 10.88 6.60 -5.22
CA ALA A 524 10.90 7.39 -3.99
C ALA A 524 11.79 8.64 -4.13
N LEU A 525 12.95 8.52 -4.78
CA LEU A 525 13.86 9.66 -5.00
C LEU A 525 13.31 10.68 -5.99
N TYR A 526 12.64 10.22 -7.05
CA TYR A 526 11.95 11.11 -7.98
C TYR A 526 10.82 11.87 -7.26
N ALA A 527 9.97 11.16 -6.53
CA ALA A 527 8.88 11.76 -5.75
C ALA A 527 9.42 12.73 -4.70
N TYR A 528 10.51 12.38 -4.00
CA TYR A 528 11.20 13.26 -3.06
C TYR A 528 11.60 14.58 -3.72
N ALA A 529 12.20 14.54 -4.91
CA ALA A 529 12.60 15.76 -5.63
C ALA A 529 11.41 16.62 -6.03
N VAL A 530 10.32 15.99 -6.50
CA VAL A 530 9.08 16.69 -6.87
C VAL A 530 8.51 17.42 -5.66
N ILE A 531 8.43 16.77 -4.50
CA ILE A 531 7.94 17.39 -3.27
C ILE A 531 8.90 18.48 -2.77
N ALA A 532 10.21 18.22 -2.79
CA ALA A 532 11.24 19.18 -2.39
C ALA A 532 11.17 20.47 -3.21
N SER A 533 10.92 20.35 -4.52
CA SER A 533 10.78 21.52 -5.40
C SER A 533 9.58 22.42 -5.07
N ARG A 534 8.61 21.92 -4.28
CA ARG A 534 7.43 22.66 -3.80
C ARG A 534 7.62 23.29 -2.41
N GLY A 535 8.86 23.35 -1.90
CA GLY A 535 9.19 24.00 -0.63
C GLY A 535 8.92 23.14 0.63
N VAL A 536 8.57 21.86 0.46
CA VAL A 536 8.45 20.90 1.56
C VAL A 536 9.76 20.15 1.74
N LYS A 537 10.12 19.80 2.97
CA LYS A 537 11.32 18.99 3.27
C LYS A 537 10.85 17.61 3.76
N PRO A 538 10.80 16.56 2.90
CA PRO A 538 10.20 15.27 3.26
C PRO A 538 11.14 14.42 4.14
N ILE A 539 11.37 14.83 5.38
CA ILE A 539 12.39 14.24 6.24
C ILE A 539 12.06 12.81 6.68
N LEU A 540 10.78 12.49 6.85
CA LEU A 540 10.35 11.15 7.24
C LEU A 540 10.60 10.16 6.09
N ALA A 541 10.19 10.52 4.87
CA ALA A 541 10.43 9.70 3.69
C ALA A 541 11.94 9.56 3.39
N ALA A 542 12.71 10.64 3.55
CA ALA A 542 14.16 10.59 3.39
C ALA A 542 14.85 9.65 4.38
N SER A 543 14.40 9.64 5.64
CA SER A 543 14.88 8.71 6.66
C SER A 543 14.61 7.25 6.28
N TYR A 544 13.43 6.98 5.71
CA TYR A 544 13.10 5.64 5.20
C TYR A 544 13.95 5.25 3.99
N VAL A 545 14.23 6.16 3.04
CA VAL A 545 15.13 5.87 1.92
C VAL A 545 16.55 5.55 2.44
N GLU A 546 17.08 6.34 3.37
CA GLU A 546 18.40 6.08 3.96
C GLU A 546 18.45 4.72 4.68
N ALA A 547 17.41 4.35 5.42
CA ALA A 547 17.31 3.03 6.05
C ALA A 547 17.22 1.87 5.05
N GLY A 548 16.50 2.08 3.94
CA GLY A 548 16.47 1.14 2.83
C GLY A 548 17.85 0.91 2.23
N ASP A 549 18.64 1.98 2.04
CA ASP A 549 19.96 1.92 1.42
C ASP A 549 20.96 1.07 2.23
N GLU A 550 20.92 1.17 3.56
CA GLU A 550 21.79 0.43 4.49
C GLU A 550 21.28 -0.98 4.84
N THR A 551 20.09 -1.35 4.38
CA THR A 551 19.51 -2.68 4.62
C THR A 551 19.94 -3.67 3.53
N HIS A 552 20.17 -4.93 3.90
CA HIS A 552 20.64 -5.96 2.96
C HIS A 552 19.54 -6.95 2.53
N GLU A 553 18.54 -7.18 3.39
CA GLU A 553 17.45 -8.12 3.11
C GLU A 553 16.45 -7.49 2.11
N PRO A 554 16.19 -8.10 0.95
CA PRO A 554 15.39 -7.49 -0.11
C PRO A 554 13.98 -7.03 0.27
N LEU A 555 13.23 -7.80 1.06
CA LEU A 555 11.88 -7.42 1.48
C LEU A 555 11.91 -6.22 2.44
N ALA A 556 12.91 -6.16 3.32
CA ALA A 556 13.11 -5.05 4.23
C ALA A 556 13.53 -3.78 3.47
N LYS A 557 14.40 -3.88 2.44
CA LYS A 557 14.69 -2.73 1.54
C LYS A 557 13.42 -2.22 0.89
N LEU A 558 12.63 -3.13 0.31
CA LEU A 558 11.37 -2.79 -0.34
C LEU A 558 10.37 -2.16 0.64
N SER A 559 10.25 -2.69 1.85
CA SER A 559 9.39 -2.14 2.91
C SER A 559 9.71 -0.66 3.15
N TYR A 560 10.99 -0.32 3.32
CA TYR A 560 11.41 1.06 3.53
C TYR A 560 11.10 1.97 2.33
N TYR A 561 11.36 1.52 1.10
CA TYR A 561 11.06 2.32 -0.09
C TYR A 561 9.55 2.49 -0.34
N THR A 562 8.75 1.46 -0.03
CA THR A 562 7.29 1.53 -0.09
C THR A 562 6.72 2.51 0.92
N ARG A 563 7.21 2.49 2.17
CA ARG A 563 6.83 3.50 3.19
C ARG A 563 7.19 4.91 2.73
N ALA A 564 8.42 5.10 2.26
CA ALA A 564 8.89 6.39 1.76
C ALA A 564 7.99 6.91 0.63
N SER A 565 7.71 6.06 -0.37
CA SER A 565 6.88 6.41 -1.53
C SER A 565 5.45 6.72 -1.13
N THR A 566 4.87 5.92 -0.23
CA THR A 566 3.51 6.15 0.28
C THR A 566 3.41 7.51 0.97
N ILE A 567 4.35 7.84 1.86
CA ILE A 567 4.41 9.15 2.54
C ILE A 567 4.54 10.27 1.50
N LEU A 568 5.43 10.11 0.51
CA LEU A 568 5.62 11.12 -0.54
C LEU A 568 4.36 11.33 -1.39
N LEU A 569 3.60 10.27 -1.67
CA LEU A 569 2.31 10.38 -2.34
C LEU A 569 1.28 11.12 -1.50
N VAL A 570 1.25 10.92 -0.17
CA VAL A 570 0.40 11.76 0.71
C VAL A 570 0.80 13.22 0.59
N LEU A 571 2.09 13.53 0.73
CA LEU A 571 2.54 14.93 0.62
C LEU A 571 2.21 15.48 -0.78
N TYR A 572 2.27 14.66 -1.82
CA TYR A 572 1.95 15.04 -3.19
C TYR A 572 0.49 15.47 -3.36
N THR A 573 -0.46 14.68 -2.82
CA THR A 573 -1.89 14.98 -2.92
C THR A 573 -2.27 16.26 -2.16
N LEU A 574 -1.62 16.50 -1.02
CA LEU A 574 -1.85 17.68 -0.20
C LEU A 574 -1.26 18.97 -0.79
N LEU A 575 -0.15 18.88 -1.52
CA LEU A 575 0.53 20.03 -2.12
C LEU A 575 0.00 20.46 -3.49
N ALA A 576 -1.02 19.79 -4.01
CA ALA A 576 -1.43 20.00 -5.39
C ALA A 576 -2.25 21.30 -5.55
N THR A 577 -1.92 22.12 -6.55
CA THR A 577 -2.30 23.55 -6.59
C THR A 577 -3.48 23.86 -7.53
N GLY A 578 -4.23 22.87 -7.99
CA GLY A 578 -5.29 23.03 -9.00
C GLY A 578 -4.76 23.39 -10.40
N ARG A 579 -3.48 23.12 -10.70
CA ARG A 579 -2.91 23.41 -12.02
C ARG A 579 -3.62 22.57 -13.08
N ALA A 580 -4.14 23.24 -14.10
CA ALA A 580 -4.70 22.59 -15.28
C ALA A 580 -3.66 21.65 -15.91
N PRO A 581 -4.08 20.48 -16.40
CA PRO A 581 -3.27 19.68 -17.32
C PRO A 581 -2.83 20.55 -18.51
N PRO A 582 -1.63 20.33 -19.08
CA PRO A 582 -1.20 21.02 -20.28
C PRO A 582 -2.29 20.97 -21.36
N ALA A 583 -2.57 22.11 -21.99
CA ALA A 583 -3.58 22.18 -23.05
C ALA A 583 -3.17 21.27 -24.22
N ILE A 584 -4.02 20.30 -24.56
CA ILE A 584 -3.88 19.51 -25.79
C ILE A 584 -4.56 20.31 -26.90
N GLU A 585 -3.82 20.63 -27.97
CA GLU A 585 -4.46 21.02 -29.24
C GLU A 585 -5.32 19.84 -29.70
N SER A 586 -6.62 20.05 -29.82
CA SER A 586 -7.61 19.01 -30.14
C SER A 586 -7.23 18.28 -31.44
N GLY A 587 -6.56 17.14 -31.33
CA GLY A 587 -6.48 16.17 -32.41
C GLY A 587 -7.85 15.54 -32.59
N GLU A 588 -8.37 15.57 -33.82
CA GLU A 588 -9.63 14.92 -34.17
C GLU A 588 -9.66 13.49 -33.63
N ALA A 589 -10.75 13.15 -32.94
CA ALA A 589 -11.01 11.78 -32.53
C ALA A 589 -10.98 10.90 -33.79
N PRO A 590 -10.27 9.76 -33.79
CA PRO A 590 -10.33 8.85 -34.92
C PRO A 590 -11.78 8.39 -35.09
N GLU A 591 -12.34 8.64 -36.28
CA GLU A 591 -13.61 8.07 -36.70
C GLU A 591 -13.48 6.53 -36.63
N THR A 592 -14.13 5.92 -35.65
CA THR A 592 -14.42 4.48 -35.73
C THR A 592 -15.25 4.23 -36.99
N PRO A 593 -14.85 3.32 -37.89
CA PRO A 593 -15.69 2.93 -39.01
C PRO A 593 -16.84 2.08 -38.47
N CYS A 594 -17.89 2.73 -37.98
CA CYS A 594 -19.16 2.08 -37.71
C CYS A 594 -19.90 2.01 -39.04
N ALA A 595 -19.85 0.86 -39.70
CA ALA A 595 -20.68 0.57 -40.85
C ALA A 595 -22.14 0.40 -40.40
N CYS A 596 -22.84 1.52 -40.21
CA CYS A 596 -24.29 1.56 -40.06
C CYS A 596 -24.84 2.66 -40.97
N THR A 597 -25.10 2.30 -42.23
CA THR A 597 -25.87 3.14 -43.15
C THR A 597 -27.34 3.13 -42.74
N GLY A 598 -27.77 4.18 -42.06
CA GLY A 598 -29.17 4.43 -41.77
C GLY A 598 -29.36 5.87 -41.32
N THR A 599 -29.77 6.74 -42.24
CA THR A 599 -30.05 8.16 -41.97
C THR A 599 -31.29 8.26 -41.08
N PRO A 600 -31.23 8.90 -39.90
CA PRO A 600 -32.43 9.11 -39.09
C PRO A 600 -33.29 10.22 -39.71
N SER A 601 -34.48 9.88 -40.19
CA SER A 601 -35.49 10.86 -40.58
C SER A 601 -36.21 11.38 -39.34
N THR A 602 -36.14 12.69 -39.11
CA THR A 602 -36.84 13.37 -38.02
C THR A 602 -38.18 13.89 -38.54
N SER A 603 -39.30 13.56 -37.90
CA SER A 603 -40.57 14.25 -38.14
C SER A 603 -41.07 14.89 -36.85
N THR A 604 -41.43 16.17 -36.93
CA THR A 604 -41.97 16.96 -35.82
C THR A 604 -43.47 17.09 -36.02
N VAL A 605 -44.27 16.57 -35.09
CA VAL A 605 -45.73 16.80 -35.08
C VAL A 605 -46.04 17.80 -33.98
N VAL A 606 -46.69 18.90 -34.33
CA VAL A 606 -47.17 19.92 -33.39
C VAL A 606 -48.64 19.65 -33.11
N THR A 607 -48.99 19.38 -31.85
CA THR A 607 -50.38 19.33 -31.38
C THR A 607 -50.69 20.54 -30.50
N SER A 608 -51.88 21.10 -30.73
CA SER A 608 -52.46 22.40 -30.31
C SER A 608 -52.11 23.00 -28.94
N VAL A 609 -52.19 24.33 -28.88
CA VAL A 609 -51.96 25.23 -27.73
C VAL A 609 -53.25 25.53 -26.96
N GLN A 610 -53.23 25.37 -25.64
CA GLN A 610 -53.96 26.26 -24.71
C GLN A 610 -53.29 26.26 -23.33
N GLY A 611 -53.00 27.45 -22.80
CA GLY A 611 -52.53 27.64 -21.42
C GLY A 611 -51.01 27.51 -21.19
N GLY A 612 -50.20 28.34 -21.87
CA GLY A 612 -48.90 28.80 -21.34
C GLY A 612 -47.75 27.80 -21.16
N THR A 613 -47.89 26.52 -21.52
CA THR A 613 -46.79 25.54 -21.46
C THR A 613 -46.64 24.83 -22.81
N VAL A 614 -45.44 24.89 -23.41
CA VAL A 614 -45.09 24.17 -24.65
C VAL A 614 -44.30 22.93 -24.25
N THR A 615 -44.88 21.74 -24.42
CA THR A 615 -44.17 20.46 -24.25
C THR A 615 -43.70 19.95 -25.60
N ILE A 616 -42.38 19.97 -25.84
CA ILE A 616 -41.77 19.37 -27.04
C ILE A 616 -41.42 17.92 -26.70
N SER A 617 -42.15 16.96 -27.26
CA SER A 617 -41.82 15.53 -27.13
C SER A 617 -41.04 15.09 -28.37
N LYS A 618 -39.72 14.85 -28.22
CA LYS A 618 -38.92 14.14 -29.24
C LYS A 618 -39.08 12.64 -29.02
N ILE A 619 -39.78 11.96 -29.93
CA ILE A 619 -39.84 10.49 -29.95
C ILE A 619 -38.68 9.99 -30.82
N PHE A 620 -37.77 9.21 -30.22
CA PHE A 620 -36.77 8.45 -30.96
C PHE A 620 -37.31 7.03 -31.16
N THR A 621 -37.68 6.69 -32.38
CA THR A 621 -38.03 5.30 -32.72
C THR A 621 -36.77 4.59 -33.22
N VAL A 622 -36.17 3.74 -32.39
CA VAL A 622 -35.13 2.80 -32.83
C VAL A 622 -35.82 1.45 -33.04
N THR A 623 -36.05 1.07 -34.30
CA THR A 623 -36.58 -0.25 -34.63
C THR A 623 -35.46 -1.29 -34.48
N LYS A 624 -35.46 -2.06 -33.40
CA LYS A 624 -34.58 -3.22 -33.24
C LYS A 624 -35.40 -4.48 -33.45
N THR A 625 -35.16 -5.21 -34.54
CA THR A 625 -35.77 -6.53 -34.75
C THR A 625 -35.08 -7.51 -33.80
N VAL A 626 -35.77 -7.94 -32.74
CA VAL A 626 -35.33 -9.02 -31.85
C VAL A 626 -36.19 -10.24 -32.12
N THR A 627 -35.57 -11.31 -32.61
CA THR A 627 -36.21 -12.63 -32.71
C THR A 627 -36.09 -13.30 -31.33
N GLU A 628 -37.14 -13.22 -30.52
CA GLU A 628 -37.24 -13.96 -29.25
C GLU A 628 -37.56 -15.44 -29.54
N THR A 629 -36.66 -16.34 -29.17
CA THR A 629 -36.99 -17.78 -29.04
C THR A 629 -37.25 -18.06 -27.57
N LYS A 630 -38.49 -18.36 -27.22
CA LYS A 630 -38.96 -18.56 -25.84
C LYS A 630 -38.86 -20.04 -25.47
N THR A 631 -37.90 -20.42 -24.61
CA THR A 631 -37.88 -21.73 -23.95
C THR A 631 -38.42 -21.57 -22.53
N VAL A 632 -39.52 -22.26 -22.23
CA VAL A 632 -40.18 -22.25 -20.92
C VAL A 632 -39.56 -23.35 -20.05
N TYR A 633 -39.01 -22.98 -18.88
CA TYR A 633 -38.69 -23.94 -17.81
C TYR A 633 -39.74 -23.80 -16.69
N THR A 634 -40.42 -24.90 -16.38
CA THR A 634 -41.32 -25.02 -15.23
C THR A 634 -40.51 -25.44 -14.00
N ILE A 635 -40.44 -24.59 -12.98
CA ILE A 635 -39.80 -24.93 -11.69
C ILE A 635 -40.87 -25.60 -10.80
N ALA A 636 -40.73 -26.90 -10.58
CA ALA A 636 -41.48 -27.61 -9.55
C ALA A 636 -40.79 -27.41 -8.19
N ARG A 637 -41.53 -26.90 -7.21
CA ARG A 637 -41.11 -26.75 -5.82
C ARG A 637 -41.21 -28.12 -5.13
N LEU A 638 -40.10 -28.66 -4.67
CA LEU A 638 -40.07 -29.82 -3.76
C LEU A 638 -39.45 -29.37 -2.43
N GLU A 639 -40.28 -29.19 -1.42
CA GLU A 639 -39.86 -29.09 -0.02
C GLU A 639 -39.64 -30.52 0.50
N ASN A 640 -38.38 -30.91 0.77
CA ASN A 640 -38.04 -32.20 1.40
C ASN A 640 -37.69 -31.99 2.90
N PRO A 641 -38.45 -32.57 3.84
CA PRO A 641 -38.21 -32.47 5.29
C PRO A 641 -36.87 -33.03 5.80
N GLU A 642 -36.19 -33.90 5.04
CA GLU A 642 -34.92 -34.53 5.47
C GLU A 642 -33.73 -33.56 5.46
N THR A 643 -33.79 -32.51 4.64
CA THR A 643 -32.73 -31.48 4.54
C THR A 643 -32.62 -30.61 5.79
N ARG A 644 -33.70 -30.48 6.57
CA ARG A 644 -33.74 -29.63 7.76
C ARG A 644 -33.11 -30.32 8.98
N ALA A 645 -33.24 -31.64 9.10
CA ALA A 645 -32.61 -32.43 10.17
C ALA A 645 -31.09 -32.54 10.01
N MET A 646 -30.58 -32.50 8.77
CA MET A 646 -29.15 -32.58 8.49
C MET A 646 -28.40 -31.27 8.80
N ILE A 647 -29.06 -30.13 8.67
CA ILE A 647 -28.52 -28.80 8.99
C ILE A 647 -28.45 -28.59 10.52
N GLU A 648 -29.40 -29.13 11.29
CA GLU A 648 -29.39 -29.06 12.76
C GLU A 648 -28.36 -30.00 13.41
N ALA A 649 -27.99 -31.11 12.74
CA ALA A 649 -26.91 -31.99 13.20
C ALA A 649 -25.50 -31.42 12.93
N LEU A 650 -25.33 -30.65 11.85
CA LEU A 650 -24.06 -30.01 11.49
C LEU A 650 -23.69 -28.83 12.40
N THR A 651 -24.67 -28.11 12.96
CA THR A 651 -24.44 -27.01 13.90
C THR A 651 -24.06 -27.49 15.31
N ALA A 652 -24.50 -28.67 15.74
CA ALA A 652 -24.11 -29.27 17.02
C ALA A 652 -22.67 -29.86 17.00
N GLY A 653 -22.21 -30.37 15.86
CA GLY A 653 -20.85 -30.91 15.70
C GLY A 653 -19.74 -29.84 15.68
N LEU A 654 -20.05 -28.64 15.19
CA LEU A 654 -19.08 -27.54 15.10
C LEU A 654 -18.73 -26.94 16.48
N ILE A 655 -19.64 -27.03 17.45
CA ILE A 655 -19.44 -26.47 18.81
C ILE A 655 -18.56 -27.38 19.68
N LEU A 656 -18.54 -28.70 19.43
CA LEU A 656 -17.67 -29.66 20.14
C LEU A 656 -16.24 -29.74 19.56
N GLY A 657 -16.05 -29.43 18.28
CA GLY A 657 -14.72 -29.43 17.63
C GLY A 657 -13.80 -28.28 18.08
N VAL A 658 -14.38 -27.13 18.45
CA VAL A 658 -13.62 -25.95 18.90
C VAL A 658 -13.07 -26.14 20.33
N ALA A 659 -13.70 -26.96 21.16
CA ALA A 659 -13.21 -27.26 22.52
C ALA A 659 -12.02 -28.26 22.53
N ALA A 660 -11.92 -29.16 21.55
CA ALA A 660 -10.83 -30.14 21.47
C ALA A 660 -9.53 -29.57 20.86
N GLY A 661 -9.62 -28.57 19.97
CA GLY A 661 -8.47 -27.91 19.35
C GLY A 661 -7.63 -27.07 20.33
N ILE A 662 -8.25 -26.56 21.39
CA ILE A 662 -7.59 -25.73 22.41
C ILE A 662 -6.76 -26.59 23.39
N ILE A 663 -7.13 -27.85 23.62
CA ILE A 663 -6.40 -28.76 24.54
C ILE A 663 -5.15 -29.36 23.89
N VAL A 664 -5.12 -29.54 22.56
CA VAL A 664 -3.96 -30.13 21.85
C VAL A 664 -2.83 -29.11 21.59
N SER A 665 -3.14 -27.81 21.51
CA SER A 665 -2.13 -26.75 21.32
C SER A 665 -1.24 -26.52 22.55
N ILE A 666 -1.74 -26.80 23.76
CA ILE A 666 -1.00 -26.62 25.02
C ILE A 666 0.06 -27.72 25.26
N ALA A 667 -0.01 -28.85 24.55
CA ALA A 667 0.90 -29.98 24.74
C ALA A 667 2.13 -30.01 23.80
N ARG A 668 2.22 -29.14 22.78
CA ARG A 668 3.33 -29.14 21.80
C ARG A 668 4.37 -28.02 21.96
N GLY A 669 4.24 -27.16 22.98
CA GLY A 669 5.20 -26.11 23.32
C GLY A 669 6.35 -26.51 24.26
N ARG A 670 6.62 -27.82 24.45
CA ARG A 670 7.80 -28.31 25.17
C ARG A 670 8.44 -29.45 24.38
N ARG A 671 9.40 -29.11 23.53
CA ARG A 671 10.56 -29.93 23.17
C ARG A 671 11.61 -29.07 22.50
#